data_AF-A0A9P6LI03-F1
#
_entry.id   AF-A0A9P6LI03-F1
#
_cell.length_a   1.000
_cell.length_b   1.000
_cell.length_c   1.000
_cell.angle_alpha   90.00
_cell.angle_beta   90.00
_cell.angle_gamma   90.00
#
_symmetry.space_group_name_H-M   'P 1'
#
loop_
_entity.id
_entity.type
_entity.pdbx_description
1 polymer ?
#
loop_
_entity_poly.entity_id
_entity_poly.type
_entity_poly.pdbx_seq_one_letter_code
_entity_poly.pdbx_strand_id
1 'polypeptide(L)'
;MKTERSRSLGRQDTPSHSRHRQYLEQPAHIPKLNMVFSVLQNLKAEMNPKVWEAHVAKALPILDQLEPICKRIAFCSKLNPEIQAAASHWIKQIANARERATQTNNIIIGVFGNTGDGKSSTINALLGESDLLPTNCMRACTASITEISYNNDPDISFPYRAEIDFVSSDQWMRDIKNFLAEVQAQDGEFDWDENEPDSEAAKAVLLASSVFDLIRHPNVYPFLGTTQTLKAKTAEELRSLIEPYVDSSDKDDDEAVSYWPMVKGVRIFTKAEALSNGVRIVDLPGLQDSDAARTAIASDYMKACTGIWIVAPIHRAVDNKTAKDLMSDSFKRQLDLDQAFSSVTFICSKTDELTANDAIKNLKRKLAPKTHKAWAEARQYTQRIRTLENEVKKLRNNRMKTPQRRDDSNDSNDGRANKRMKTNDSDAKSKELEECKLRKDDLLHMVQADCIQLRNQISRETLKDYFSRVVLETRQQQLAARTNDNSKQPDVLDSEEISDHLPVFCISSHAFQAFEGLEGASDSTMGFTDVTDTEVPQLQQHAQKLTEELRIAKNKEVLTGICRLLNSVALWTQDTLDFAAALDIKTLSSILTTFEQDTVAMTGRCVQSLQGSMETLFNRMDTFATAANLKAAETAKKWCAAPKKGGIYHSTLKATFARNGTWRDLNFNEQLLEEFQSQIHDPWVETFQMDIPKHFDEFLFAVQPMLEQFHQSVLSQLGGGEDDEPQATTQLREQIILHQQSLRRLIVECKNDFNKAQKQANREPQRIVLTRMTPGYEECNSQSGKGAVSRMQMKITDHVDDCKDEMFTSAAEEPKDVLSNAERMVSEKLKTEVGKIIQTMRSDYTLALAKREESARREEAAFKESMVIVLELAQPLVN
;
A
#
# COMPACT_ATOMS: atom_id res chain seq x y z
N MET A 1 36.08 -39.32 59.44
CA MET A 1 37.42 -39.54 60.00
C MET A 1 37.73 -38.31 60.84
N LYS A 2 37.80 -38.47 62.17
CA LYS A 2 38.46 -37.59 63.16
C LYS A 2 37.98 -36.11 63.24
N THR A 3 37.62 -35.52 64.37
CA THR A 3 37.55 -35.90 65.80
C THR A 3 37.09 -34.61 66.51
N GLU A 4 36.26 -34.74 67.56
CA GLU A 4 36.42 -34.12 68.90
C GLU A 4 36.65 -32.59 69.02
N ARG A 5 36.11 -31.85 70.00
CA ARG A 5 35.63 -32.13 71.37
C ARG A 5 34.73 -30.94 71.75
N SER A 6 33.53 -31.12 72.29
CA SER A 6 33.22 -31.53 73.68
C SER A 6 33.74 -30.55 74.74
N ARG A 7 32.83 -29.90 75.46
CA ARG A 7 32.57 -30.06 76.92
C ARG A 7 31.76 -28.86 77.46
N SER A 8 30.51 -29.06 77.91
CA SER A 8 30.11 -29.54 79.25
C SER A 8 30.06 -28.36 80.24
N LEU A 9 29.11 -28.14 81.16
CA LEU A 9 28.21 -29.02 81.90
C LEU A 9 27.35 -28.13 82.82
N GLY A 10 26.18 -28.60 83.27
CA GLY A 10 25.53 -28.19 84.53
C GLY A 10 24.30 -27.30 84.38
N ARG A 11 23.08 -27.84 84.19
CA ARG A 11 22.09 -28.33 85.19
C ARG A 11 21.67 -27.29 86.25
N GLN A 12 20.37 -26.94 86.24
CA GLN A 12 19.42 -26.88 87.37
C GLN A 12 18.03 -26.50 86.82
N ASP A 13 17.09 -27.45 86.82
CA ASP A 13 15.91 -27.52 87.71
C ASP A 13 14.69 -26.70 87.22
N THR A 14 13.63 -27.44 86.85
CA THR A 14 12.23 -27.06 86.53
C THR A 14 11.49 -26.50 87.78
N PRO A 15 10.23 -25.95 87.76
CA PRO A 15 9.16 -25.97 86.73
C PRO A 15 8.23 -24.69 86.62
N SER A 16 7.34 -24.68 85.59
CA SER A 16 5.99 -24.04 85.52
C SER A 16 5.85 -22.52 85.73
N HIS A 17 5.04 -21.70 85.04
CA HIS A 17 3.96 -21.75 84.05
C HIS A 17 4.08 -20.42 83.28
N SER A 18 3.82 -20.29 81.97
CA SER A 18 2.48 -19.97 81.48
C SER A 18 2.57 -19.40 80.05
N ARG A 19 1.51 -19.66 79.27
CA ARG A 19 1.05 -18.92 78.07
C ARG A 19 1.86 -19.07 76.79
N HIS A 20 1.41 -20.05 76.00
CA HIS A 20 1.37 -19.97 74.54
C HIS A 20 0.85 -18.60 74.09
N ARG A 21 1.74 -17.81 73.46
CA ARG A 21 1.37 -16.83 72.44
C ARG A 21 2.11 -17.24 71.17
N GLN A 22 1.33 -17.53 70.14
CA GLN A 22 1.78 -17.82 68.79
C GLN A 22 2.80 -16.77 68.35
N TYR A 23 3.98 -17.23 67.91
CA TYR A 23 4.87 -16.43 67.09
C TYR A 23 4.14 -16.19 65.75
N LEU A 24 3.65 -14.96 65.57
CA LEU A 24 3.32 -14.43 64.26
C LEU A 24 4.64 -14.30 63.50
N GLU A 25 4.83 -15.16 62.49
CA GLU A 25 5.87 -14.97 61.48
C GLU A 25 5.68 -13.58 60.84
N GLN A 26 6.72 -12.75 60.92
CA GLN A 26 6.78 -11.49 60.18
C GLN A 26 6.85 -11.82 58.67
N PRO A 27 6.11 -11.11 57.80
CA PRO A 27 6.23 -11.30 56.36
C PRO A 27 7.66 -11.02 55.92
N ALA A 28 8.21 -11.88 55.06
CA ALA A 28 9.50 -11.67 54.43
C ALA A 28 9.54 -10.29 53.74
N HIS A 29 10.59 -9.52 54.01
CA HIS A 29 10.80 -8.21 53.43
C HIS A 29 11.00 -8.35 51.91
N ILE A 30 9.98 -8.03 51.12
CA ILE A 30 10.06 -7.98 49.66
C ILE A 30 10.97 -6.79 49.29
N PRO A 31 12.00 -6.96 48.44
CA PRO A 31 12.85 -5.85 47.99
C PRO A 31 12.01 -4.76 47.31
N LYS A 32 12.25 -3.48 47.62
CA LYS A 32 11.66 -2.35 46.89
C LYS A 32 12.20 -2.35 45.44
N LEU A 33 11.52 -3.03 44.53
CA LEU A 33 11.88 -3.01 43.12
C LEU A 33 11.35 -1.73 42.45
N ASN A 34 12.26 -0.90 41.96
CA ASN A 34 11.95 0.30 41.21
C ASN A 34 11.79 -0.02 39.71
N MET A 35 10.61 -0.50 39.33
CA MET A 35 10.29 -0.84 37.93
C MET A 35 9.33 0.20 37.34
N VAL A 36 9.86 1.07 36.50
CA VAL A 36 9.07 1.95 35.61
C VAL A 36 9.36 1.52 34.18
N PHE A 37 8.35 1.00 33.49
CA PHE A 37 8.49 0.49 32.12
C PHE A 37 8.28 1.64 31.13
N SER A 38 9.38 2.18 30.63
CA SER A 38 9.45 3.43 29.86
C SER A 38 10.32 3.35 28.60
N VAL A 39 10.66 2.15 28.11
CA VAL A 39 11.55 1.94 26.94
C VAL A 39 11.19 2.77 25.69
N LEU A 40 9.93 3.16 25.56
CA LEU A 40 9.45 4.08 24.51
C LEU A 40 10.14 5.44 24.50
N GLN A 41 10.62 5.93 25.65
CA GLN A 41 11.36 7.18 25.76
C GLN A 41 12.71 7.08 25.05
N ASN A 42 13.39 5.93 25.18
CA ASN A 42 14.66 5.64 24.51
C ASN A 42 14.51 5.41 23.01
N LEU A 43 13.34 4.90 22.59
CA LEU A 43 13.03 4.65 21.17
C LEU A 43 12.39 5.85 20.45
N LYS A 44 12.24 7.01 21.11
CA LYS A 44 11.47 8.14 20.55
C LYS A 44 12.00 8.64 19.19
N ALA A 45 13.32 8.58 18.99
CA ALA A 45 13.99 8.99 17.74
C ALA A 45 14.30 7.81 16.80
N GLU A 46 13.93 6.58 17.18
CA GLU A 46 14.26 5.38 16.41
C GLU A 46 13.34 5.24 15.19
N MET A 47 13.94 5.25 14.01
CA MET A 47 13.25 5.16 12.72
C MET A 47 13.40 3.78 12.06
N ASN A 48 14.12 2.84 12.69
CA ASN A 48 14.29 1.50 12.15
C ASN A 48 13.19 0.54 12.67
N PRO A 49 12.30 0.01 11.80
CA PRO A 49 11.22 -0.89 12.22
C PRO A 49 11.73 -2.19 12.86
N LYS A 50 12.91 -2.69 12.45
CA LYS A 50 13.47 -3.94 12.99
C LYS A 50 13.80 -3.83 14.47
N VAL A 51 14.18 -2.64 14.95
CA VAL A 51 14.44 -2.39 16.37
C VAL A 51 13.14 -2.51 17.17
N TRP A 52 12.08 -1.86 16.70
CA TRP A 52 10.75 -1.94 17.30
C TRP A 52 10.20 -3.38 17.34
N GLU A 53 10.35 -4.13 16.26
CA GLU A 53 9.93 -5.54 16.17
C GLU A 53 10.70 -6.43 17.14
N ALA A 54 12.01 -6.22 17.29
CA ALA A 54 12.83 -6.96 18.24
C ALA A 54 12.38 -6.70 19.70
N HIS A 55 11.98 -5.48 20.03
CA HIS A 55 11.41 -5.15 21.34
C HIS A 55 10.05 -5.81 21.56
N VAL A 56 9.15 -5.77 20.58
CA VAL A 56 7.85 -6.46 20.65
C VAL A 56 8.03 -7.97 20.81
N ALA A 57 8.92 -8.59 20.04
CA ALA A 57 9.19 -10.02 20.11
C ALA A 57 9.71 -10.46 21.49
N LYS A 58 10.48 -9.61 22.18
CA LYS A 58 10.91 -9.84 23.56
C LYS A 58 9.79 -9.61 24.59
N ALA A 59 8.87 -8.67 24.30
CA ALA A 59 7.82 -8.28 25.23
C ALA A 59 6.63 -9.25 25.25
N LEU A 60 6.28 -9.86 24.10
CA LEU A 60 5.11 -10.73 23.98
C LEU A 60 5.12 -11.96 24.92
N PRO A 61 6.24 -12.70 25.08
CA PRO A 61 6.29 -13.86 25.98
C PRO A 61 6.01 -13.52 27.46
N ILE A 62 6.21 -12.26 27.88
CA ILE A 62 5.91 -11.81 29.25
C ILE A 62 4.40 -11.91 29.51
N LEU A 63 3.57 -11.64 28.49
CA LEU A 63 2.12 -11.71 28.59
C LEU A 63 1.64 -13.15 28.86
N ASP A 64 2.35 -14.16 28.36
CA ASP A 64 2.05 -15.58 28.58
C ASP A 64 2.23 -16.00 30.04
N GLN A 65 3.17 -15.35 30.74
CA GLN A 65 3.37 -15.57 32.18
C GLN A 65 2.42 -14.76 33.05
N LEU A 66 2.03 -13.57 32.58
CA LEU A 66 1.17 -12.66 33.33
C LEU A 66 -0.30 -13.12 33.34
N GLU A 67 -0.82 -13.57 32.19
CA GLU A 67 -2.23 -13.92 32.00
C GLU A 67 -2.79 -14.96 32.99
N PRO A 68 -2.09 -16.08 33.28
CA PRO A 68 -2.58 -17.08 34.23
C PRO A 68 -2.73 -16.51 35.64
N ILE A 69 -1.83 -15.62 36.06
CA ILE A 69 -1.88 -14.98 37.37
C ILE A 69 -3.06 -14.00 37.41
N CYS A 70 -3.25 -13.17 36.37
CA CYS A 70 -4.40 -12.27 36.28
C CYS A 70 -5.73 -13.04 36.36
N LYS A 71 -5.84 -14.19 35.67
CA LYS A 71 -7.03 -15.05 35.75
C LYS A 71 -7.28 -15.54 37.18
N ARG A 72 -6.25 -16.00 37.88
CA ARG A 72 -6.39 -16.44 39.28
C ARG A 72 -6.85 -15.31 40.20
N ILE A 73 -6.34 -14.09 39.99
CA ILE A 73 -6.75 -12.90 40.76
C ILE A 73 -8.21 -12.55 40.47
N ALA A 74 -8.61 -12.50 39.19
CA ALA A 74 -9.96 -12.13 38.77
C ALA A 74 -11.05 -13.05 39.33
N PHE A 75 -10.76 -14.33 39.52
CA PHE A 75 -11.72 -15.32 40.06
C PHE A 75 -11.56 -15.59 41.56
N CYS A 76 -10.65 -14.91 42.26
CA CYS A 76 -10.42 -15.15 43.68
C CYS A 76 -11.41 -14.35 44.54
N SER A 77 -12.47 -15.01 45.02
CA SER A 77 -13.55 -14.40 45.82
C SER A 77 -13.10 -13.77 47.14
N LYS A 78 -11.88 -14.05 47.60
CA LYS A 78 -11.28 -13.47 48.81
C LYS A 78 -10.74 -12.06 48.57
N LEU A 79 -10.27 -11.77 47.36
CA LEU A 79 -9.65 -10.47 47.05
C LEU A 79 -10.70 -9.35 46.94
N ASN A 80 -10.28 -8.12 47.17
CA ASN A 80 -11.12 -6.94 46.99
C ASN A 80 -11.70 -6.89 45.56
N PRO A 81 -13.00 -6.62 45.38
CA PRO A 81 -13.63 -6.48 44.06
C PRO A 81 -12.91 -5.53 43.09
N GLU A 82 -12.30 -4.45 43.58
CA GLU A 82 -11.54 -3.51 42.75
C GLU A 82 -10.30 -4.17 42.11
N ILE A 83 -9.63 -5.06 42.84
CA ILE A 83 -8.47 -5.81 42.35
C ILE A 83 -8.93 -6.88 41.35
N GLN A 84 -10.06 -7.55 41.62
CA GLN A 84 -10.65 -8.50 40.67
C GLN A 84 -11.04 -7.81 39.36
N ALA A 85 -11.60 -6.60 39.45
CA ALA A 85 -11.95 -5.77 38.29
C ALA A 85 -10.71 -5.32 37.52
N ALA A 86 -9.66 -4.87 38.22
CA ALA A 86 -8.37 -4.52 37.62
C ALA A 86 -7.74 -5.72 36.88
N ALA A 87 -7.73 -6.90 37.50
CA ALA A 87 -7.21 -8.12 36.86
C ALA A 87 -8.03 -8.54 35.64
N SER A 88 -9.35 -8.40 35.69
CA SER A 88 -10.22 -8.62 34.54
C SER A 88 -9.90 -7.65 33.40
N HIS A 89 -9.57 -6.40 33.72
CA HIS A 89 -9.15 -5.40 32.75
C HIS A 89 -7.76 -5.72 32.16
N TRP A 90 -6.80 -6.16 32.97
CA TRP A 90 -5.48 -6.60 32.51
C TRP A 90 -5.57 -7.75 31.51
N ILE A 91 -6.45 -8.74 31.74
CA ILE A 91 -6.69 -9.84 30.79
C ILE A 91 -7.16 -9.31 29.43
N LYS A 92 -8.06 -8.32 29.41
CA LYS A 92 -8.51 -7.68 28.17
C LYS A 92 -7.36 -6.93 27.48
N GLN A 93 -6.51 -6.24 28.24
CA GLN A 93 -5.33 -5.56 27.67
C GLN A 93 -4.33 -6.56 27.06
N ILE A 94 -4.11 -7.72 27.69
CA ILE A 94 -3.28 -8.81 27.16
C ILE A 94 -3.82 -9.30 25.82
N ALA A 95 -5.13 -9.60 25.75
CA ALA A 95 -5.76 -10.08 24.52
C ALA A 95 -5.63 -9.05 23.38
N ASN A 96 -5.92 -7.77 23.67
CA ASN A 96 -5.82 -6.69 22.69
C ASN A 96 -4.36 -6.50 22.19
N ALA A 97 -3.38 -6.58 23.08
CA ALA A 97 -1.97 -6.44 22.70
C ALA A 97 -1.51 -7.57 21.77
N ARG A 98 -1.95 -8.82 22.03
CA ARG A 98 -1.66 -9.97 21.14
C ARG A 98 -2.34 -9.84 19.80
N GLU A 99 -3.63 -9.49 19.77
CA GLU A 99 -4.38 -9.31 18.53
C GLU A 99 -3.69 -8.28 17.63
N ARG A 100 -3.36 -7.10 18.19
CA ARG A 100 -2.64 -6.03 17.49
C ARG A 100 -1.26 -6.47 17.01
N ALA A 101 -0.54 -7.29 17.78
CA ALA A 101 0.75 -7.83 17.35
C ALA A 101 0.63 -8.76 16.13
N THR A 102 -0.46 -9.51 16.02
CA THR A 102 -0.71 -10.44 14.90
C THR A 102 -1.27 -9.79 13.63
N GLN A 103 -1.88 -8.61 13.74
CA GLN A 103 -2.44 -7.90 12.58
C GLN A 103 -1.36 -7.55 11.54
N THR A 104 -1.60 -7.89 10.27
CA THR A 104 -0.70 -7.56 9.16
C THR A 104 -1.16 -6.26 8.52
N ASN A 105 -0.33 -5.22 8.56
CA ASN A 105 -0.56 -3.98 7.83
C ASN A 105 0.07 -4.13 6.45
N ASN A 106 -0.77 -4.23 5.41
CA ASN A 106 -0.28 -4.32 4.04
C ASN A 106 -0.34 -2.96 3.36
N ILE A 107 0.71 -2.61 2.62
CA ILE A 107 0.71 -1.49 1.67
C ILE A 107 0.33 -2.06 0.31
N ILE A 108 -0.77 -1.57 -0.26
CA ILE A 108 -1.24 -1.95 -1.60
C ILE A 108 -0.69 -0.93 -2.59
N ILE A 109 0.14 -1.37 -3.52
CA ILE A 109 0.73 -0.56 -4.58
C ILE A 109 0.07 -0.95 -5.90
N GLY A 110 -0.70 -0.04 -6.49
CA GLY A 110 -1.25 -0.21 -7.82
C GLY A 110 -0.25 0.24 -8.88
N VAL A 111 0.02 -0.61 -9.87
CA VAL A 111 0.93 -0.32 -10.99
C VAL A 111 0.11 0.05 -12.23
N PHE A 112 0.27 1.28 -12.69
CA PHE A 112 -0.45 1.89 -13.81
C PHE A 112 0.49 2.15 -14.99
N GLY A 113 -0.07 2.19 -16.20
CA GLY A 113 0.67 2.44 -17.44
C GLY A 113 -0.06 1.82 -18.63
N ASN A 114 0.23 2.27 -19.84
CA ASN A 114 -0.40 1.73 -21.04
C ASN A 114 0.12 0.32 -21.36
N THR A 115 -0.57 -0.40 -22.23
CA THR A 115 -0.07 -1.68 -22.76
C THR A 115 1.24 -1.45 -23.50
N GLY A 116 2.24 -2.30 -23.23
CA GLY A 116 3.59 -2.17 -23.81
C GLY A 116 4.52 -1.16 -23.10
N ASP A 117 4.05 -0.49 -22.04
CA ASP A 117 4.86 0.43 -21.23
C ASP A 117 5.86 -0.29 -20.31
N GLY A 118 5.79 -1.63 -20.21
CA GLY A 118 6.73 -2.44 -19.42
C GLY A 118 6.31 -2.70 -17.97
N LYS A 119 5.00 -2.64 -17.65
CA LYS A 119 4.46 -2.92 -16.30
C LYS A 119 4.84 -4.31 -15.78
N SER A 120 4.45 -5.37 -16.48
CA SER A 120 4.68 -6.75 -16.04
C SER A 120 6.18 -7.09 -15.99
N SER A 121 7.00 -6.56 -16.91
CA SER A 121 8.46 -6.66 -16.86
C SER A 121 9.07 -5.93 -15.65
N THR A 122 8.49 -4.78 -15.26
CA THR A 122 8.90 -4.05 -14.06
C THR A 122 8.58 -4.87 -12.81
N ILE A 123 7.40 -5.49 -12.77
CA ILE A 123 6.98 -6.33 -11.65
C ILE A 123 7.84 -7.59 -11.56
N ASN A 124 8.08 -8.30 -12.66
CA ASN A 124 8.97 -9.47 -12.68
C ASN A 124 10.37 -9.11 -12.15
N ALA A 125 10.97 -8.02 -12.64
CA ALA A 125 12.25 -7.52 -12.13
C ALA A 125 12.20 -7.16 -10.64
N LEU A 126 11.14 -6.47 -10.19
CA LEU A 126 10.92 -6.16 -8.77
C LEU A 126 10.89 -7.42 -7.90
N LEU A 127 10.33 -8.52 -8.41
CA LEU A 127 10.22 -9.80 -7.70
C LEU A 127 11.49 -10.64 -7.76
N GLY A 128 12.47 -10.26 -8.59
CA GLY A 128 13.67 -11.07 -8.85
C GLY A 128 13.38 -12.27 -9.74
N GLU A 129 12.40 -12.16 -10.64
CA GLU A 129 11.97 -13.22 -11.55
C GLU A 129 12.11 -12.77 -13.01
N SER A 130 12.35 -13.71 -13.92
CA SER A 130 12.34 -13.45 -15.37
C SER A 130 10.91 -13.39 -15.91
N ASP A 131 10.12 -14.43 -15.62
CA ASP A 131 8.85 -14.70 -16.27
C ASP A 131 7.83 -15.31 -15.29
N LEU A 132 7.46 -14.56 -14.25
CA LEU A 132 6.36 -14.95 -13.35
C LEU A 132 5.01 -14.46 -13.88
N LEU A 133 4.95 -13.17 -14.25
CA LEU A 133 3.83 -12.59 -14.96
C LEU A 133 4.10 -12.62 -16.47
N PRO A 134 3.11 -12.97 -17.31
CA PRO A 134 3.29 -13.02 -18.75
C PRO A 134 3.62 -11.62 -19.31
N THR A 135 4.68 -11.51 -20.10
CA THR A 135 5.12 -10.25 -20.74
C THR A 135 4.78 -10.21 -22.24
N ASN A 136 3.51 -10.41 -22.64
CA ASN A 136 3.15 -10.33 -24.06
C ASN A 136 3.01 -8.87 -24.50
N CYS A 137 3.73 -8.50 -25.57
CA CYS A 137 3.80 -7.13 -26.08
C CYS A 137 2.74 -6.80 -27.15
N MET A 138 2.01 -7.79 -27.65
CA MET A 138 1.10 -7.66 -28.81
C MET A 138 -0.37 -7.63 -28.44
N ARG A 139 -0.74 -8.14 -27.26
CA ARG A 139 -2.12 -8.18 -26.75
C ARG A 139 -2.16 -7.52 -25.37
N ALA A 140 -3.31 -6.95 -25.02
CA ALA A 140 -3.58 -6.61 -23.63
C ALA A 140 -3.64 -7.93 -22.84
N CYS A 141 -2.51 -8.33 -22.26
CA CYS A 141 -2.50 -9.37 -21.23
C CYS A 141 -3.38 -8.90 -20.08
N THR A 142 -4.01 -9.83 -19.38
CA THR A 142 -4.77 -9.65 -18.12
C THR A 142 -6.23 -9.20 -18.29
N ALA A 143 -7.11 -10.19 -18.46
CA ALA A 143 -8.54 -10.02 -18.16
C ALA A 143 -8.83 -9.99 -16.65
N SER A 144 -7.88 -10.40 -15.82
CA SER A 144 -8.05 -10.51 -14.36
C SER A 144 -6.94 -9.77 -13.62
N ILE A 145 -7.32 -8.96 -12.64
CA ILE A 145 -6.40 -8.28 -11.72
C ILE A 145 -5.47 -9.31 -11.08
N THR A 146 -4.17 -9.01 -11.07
CA THR A 146 -3.19 -9.87 -10.44
C THR A 146 -2.58 -9.20 -9.21
N GLU A 147 -2.90 -9.71 -8.03
CA GLU A 147 -2.30 -9.27 -6.77
C GLU A 147 -1.11 -10.16 -6.42
N ILE A 148 0.05 -9.59 -6.14
CA ILE A 148 1.24 -10.32 -5.69
C ILE A 148 1.56 -9.93 -4.24
N SER A 149 1.67 -10.92 -3.36
CA SER A 149 2.00 -10.75 -1.94
C SER A 149 3.10 -11.73 -1.47
N TYR A 150 3.68 -11.48 -0.30
CA TYR A 150 4.65 -12.41 0.28
C TYR A 150 3.99 -13.73 0.71
N ASN A 151 4.63 -14.85 0.39
CA ASN A 151 4.19 -16.17 0.81
C ASN A 151 4.62 -16.44 2.26
N ASN A 152 3.66 -16.44 3.20
CA ASN A 152 3.89 -16.75 4.61
C ASN A 152 3.80 -18.25 4.95
N ASP A 153 3.52 -19.12 3.98
CA ASP A 153 3.47 -20.58 4.20
C ASP A 153 4.85 -21.08 4.69
N PRO A 154 4.92 -21.80 5.82
CA PRO A 154 6.18 -22.37 6.32
C PRO A 154 6.73 -23.50 5.44
N ASP A 155 5.92 -24.09 4.55
CA ASP A 155 6.38 -25.13 3.63
C ASP A 155 7.26 -24.55 2.52
N ILE A 156 8.58 -24.70 2.67
CA ILE A 156 9.60 -24.22 1.72
C ILE A 156 9.58 -25.04 0.42
N SER A 157 8.94 -26.21 0.39
CA SER A 157 8.88 -27.06 -0.80
C SER A 157 8.11 -26.42 -1.94
N PHE A 158 7.22 -25.47 -1.63
CA PHE A 158 6.39 -24.73 -2.59
C PHE A 158 6.47 -23.22 -2.31
N PRO A 159 7.59 -22.56 -2.69
CA PRO A 159 7.77 -21.13 -2.46
C PRO A 159 6.78 -20.27 -3.24
N TYR A 160 6.19 -20.81 -4.32
CA TYR A 160 5.20 -20.15 -5.15
C TYR A 160 3.80 -20.74 -4.94
N ARG A 161 2.81 -19.89 -4.77
CA ARG A 161 1.39 -20.26 -4.64
C ARG A 161 0.53 -19.27 -5.40
N ALA A 162 -0.59 -19.73 -5.94
CA ALA A 162 -1.64 -18.85 -6.44
C ALA A 162 -3.02 -19.24 -5.93
N GLU A 163 -3.90 -18.26 -5.81
CA GLU A 163 -5.33 -18.43 -5.59
C GLU A 163 -6.09 -17.76 -6.73
N ILE A 164 -7.01 -18.50 -7.35
CA ILE A 164 -7.80 -18.05 -8.48
C ILE A 164 -9.24 -17.95 -7.99
N ASP A 165 -9.76 -16.73 -7.94
CA ASP A 165 -11.14 -16.47 -7.57
C ASP A 165 -12.01 -16.45 -8.83
N PHE A 166 -13.05 -17.26 -8.86
CA PHE A 166 -14.03 -17.26 -9.93
C PHE A 166 -15.19 -16.32 -9.63
N VAL A 167 -15.79 -15.75 -10.68
CA VAL A 167 -16.98 -14.91 -10.55
C VAL A 167 -18.16 -15.69 -9.96
N SER A 168 -19.07 -14.99 -9.26
CA SER A 168 -20.30 -15.62 -8.78
C SER A 168 -21.26 -15.90 -9.93
N SER A 169 -22.20 -16.83 -9.73
CA SER A 169 -23.22 -17.17 -10.72
C SER A 169 -24.03 -15.97 -11.18
N ASP A 170 -24.32 -15.02 -10.30
CA ASP A 170 -25.07 -13.80 -10.63
C ASP A 170 -24.25 -12.84 -11.50
N GLN A 171 -22.95 -12.72 -11.23
CA GLN A 171 -22.05 -11.87 -12.02
C GLN A 171 -21.86 -12.44 -13.42
N TRP A 172 -21.57 -13.75 -13.51
CA TRP A 172 -21.46 -14.45 -14.79
C TRP A 172 -22.70 -14.30 -15.67
N MET A 173 -23.89 -14.41 -15.07
CA MET A 173 -25.15 -14.23 -15.79
C MET A 173 -25.30 -12.82 -16.38
N ARG A 174 -24.84 -11.80 -15.67
CA ARG A 174 -24.86 -10.41 -16.17
C ARG A 174 -23.90 -10.23 -17.34
N ASP A 175 -22.66 -10.70 -17.19
CA ASP A 175 -21.61 -10.48 -18.18
C ASP A 175 -21.92 -11.17 -19.52
N ILE A 176 -22.45 -12.40 -19.48
CA ILE A 176 -22.88 -13.14 -20.68
C ILE A 176 -24.08 -12.47 -21.37
N LYS A 177 -25.04 -11.91 -20.61
CA LYS A 177 -26.17 -11.16 -21.20
C LYS A 177 -25.69 -9.95 -21.98
N ASN A 178 -24.71 -9.22 -21.43
CA ASN A 178 -24.13 -8.06 -22.09
C ASN A 178 -23.38 -8.47 -23.36
N PHE A 179 -22.56 -9.53 -23.29
CA PHE A 179 -21.82 -10.05 -24.44
C PHE A 179 -22.73 -10.51 -25.59
N LEU A 180 -23.80 -11.25 -25.29
CA LEU A 180 -24.76 -11.70 -26.30
C LEU A 180 -25.49 -10.53 -26.97
N ALA A 181 -25.77 -9.45 -26.23
CA ALA A 181 -26.35 -8.23 -26.77
C ALA A 181 -25.39 -7.50 -27.74
N GLU A 182 -24.08 -7.56 -27.50
CA GLU A 182 -23.06 -6.98 -28.40
C GLU A 182 -22.92 -7.77 -29.71
N VAL A 183 -22.91 -9.10 -29.64
CA VAL A 183 -22.81 -9.98 -30.83
C VAL A 183 -24.03 -9.82 -31.73
N GLN A 184 -25.23 -9.70 -31.15
CA GLN A 184 -26.47 -9.51 -31.92
C GLN A 184 -26.58 -8.12 -32.58
N ALA A 185 -25.74 -7.15 -32.22
CA ALA A 185 -25.78 -5.80 -32.77
C ALA A 185 -24.94 -5.61 -34.05
N GLN A 186 -24.14 -6.61 -34.46
CA GLN A 186 -23.36 -6.60 -35.70
C GLN A 186 -24.12 -7.28 -36.85
N ASP A 187 -24.99 -6.53 -37.54
CA ASP A 187 -25.77 -6.95 -38.72
C ASP A 187 -24.92 -7.07 -40.02
N GLY A 188 -23.75 -7.69 -39.93
CA GLY A 188 -23.00 -8.16 -41.10
C GLY A 188 -22.94 -9.68 -41.03
N GLU A 189 -23.06 -10.37 -42.17
CA GLU A 189 -22.82 -11.81 -42.28
C GLU A 189 -21.50 -12.13 -41.55
N PHE A 190 -21.61 -12.71 -40.36
CA PHE A 190 -20.46 -13.05 -39.53
C PHE A 190 -19.75 -14.17 -40.27
N ASP A 191 -18.63 -13.84 -40.94
CA ASP A 191 -17.88 -14.81 -41.71
C ASP A 191 -17.28 -15.84 -40.75
N TRP A 192 -17.92 -17.02 -40.71
CA TRP A 192 -17.59 -18.11 -39.80
C TRP A 192 -16.20 -18.69 -40.07
N ASP A 193 -15.60 -18.43 -41.24
CA ASP A 193 -14.27 -18.93 -41.62
C ASP A 193 -13.11 -18.01 -41.13
N GLU A 194 -13.35 -16.74 -40.76
CA GLU A 194 -12.29 -15.82 -40.30
C GLU A 194 -12.35 -15.47 -38.80
N ASN A 195 -13.46 -15.74 -38.09
CA ASN A 195 -13.67 -15.40 -36.68
C ASN A 195 -14.20 -16.58 -35.83
N GLU A 196 -13.56 -17.75 -35.91
CA GLU A 196 -13.85 -18.81 -34.93
C GLU A 196 -13.49 -18.34 -33.51
N PRO A 197 -14.38 -18.53 -32.51
CA PRO A 197 -14.12 -18.19 -31.12
C PRO A 197 -13.05 -19.11 -30.49
N ASP A 198 -12.03 -18.48 -29.88
CA ASP A 198 -10.78 -19.10 -29.36
C ASP A 198 -10.96 -20.04 -28.13
N SER A 199 -12.18 -20.40 -27.70
CA SER A 199 -12.42 -21.22 -26.48
C SER A 199 -13.68 -22.08 -26.59
N GLU A 200 -13.65 -23.30 -26.04
CA GLU A 200 -14.86 -24.14 -25.86
C GLU A 200 -15.96 -23.40 -25.07
N ALA A 201 -15.59 -22.54 -24.12
CA ALA A 201 -16.56 -21.72 -23.40
C ALA A 201 -17.20 -20.67 -24.31
N ALA A 202 -16.43 -20.04 -25.20
CA ALA A 202 -16.95 -19.08 -26.18
C ALA A 202 -17.78 -19.77 -27.29
N LYS A 203 -17.37 -20.97 -27.74
CA LYS A 203 -18.17 -21.85 -28.61
C LYS A 203 -19.48 -22.24 -27.92
N ALA A 204 -19.45 -22.61 -26.63
CA ALA A 204 -20.64 -22.88 -25.84
C ALA A 204 -21.51 -21.63 -25.63
N VAL A 205 -20.93 -20.43 -25.48
CA VAL A 205 -21.67 -19.16 -25.40
C VAL A 205 -22.42 -18.88 -26.70
N LEU A 206 -21.79 -19.12 -27.85
CA LEU A 206 -22.36 -18.91 -29.18
C LEU A 206 -23.38 -20.00 -29.58
N LEU A 207 -23.21 -21.23 -29.07
CA LEU A 207 -24.12 -22.37 -29.32
C LEU A 207 -25.24 -22.51 -28.29
N ALA A 208 -25.17 -21.79 -27.17
CA ALA A 208 -26.17 -21.90 -26.11
C ALA A 208 -27.49 -21.24 -26.52
N SER A 209 -28.56 -22.03 -26.45
CA SER A 209 -29.94 -21.59 -26.62
C SER A 209 -30.41 -20.60 -25.54
N SER A 210 -29.78 -20.59 -24.36
CA SER A 210 -30.08 -19.67 -23.27
C SER A 210 -28.91 -19.45 -22.31
N VAL A 211 -28.88 -18.29 -21.64
CA VAL A 211 -27.91 -17.98 -20.57
C VAL A 211 -27.98 -18.98 -19.40
N PHE A 212 -29.15 -19.61 -19.19
CA PHE A 212 -29.33 -20.65 -18.17
C PHE A 212 -28.62 -21.95 -18.50
N ASP A 213 -28.47 -22.29 -19.79
CA ASP A 213 -27.77 -23.49 -20.23
C ASP A 213 -26.25 -23.36 -20.04
N LEU A 214 -25.71 -22.15 -20.21
CA LEU A 214 -24.31 -21.79 -19.94
C LEU A 214 -23.91 -21.91 -18.47
N ILE A 215 -24.77 -21.43 -17.55
CA ILE A 215 -24.51 -21.53 -16.11
C ILE A 215 -24.48 -22.99 -15.65
N ARG A 216 -25.28 -23.84 -16.29
CA ARG A 216 -25.39 -25.28 -16.00
C ARG A 216 -24.36 -26.12 -16.75
N HIS A 217 -23.51 -25.50 -17.56
CA HIS A 217 -22.51 -26.22 -18.32
C HIS A 217 -21.51 -26.92 -17.38
N PRO A 218 -21.16 -28.20 -17.61
CA PRO A 218 -20.26 -28.96 -16.73
C PRO A 218 -18.88 -28.31 -16.52
N ASN A 219 -18.39 -27.56 -17.52
CA ASN A 219 -17.11 -26.85 -17.44
C ASN A 219 -17.21 -25.46 -16.77
N VAL A 220 -18.41 -25.04 -16.35
CA VAL A 220 -18.68 -23.70 -15.79
C VAL A 220 -19.21 -23.81 -14.36
N TYR A 221 -20.28 -24.59 -14.15
CA TYR A 221 -20.96 -24.70 -12.86
C TYR A 221 -20.03 -25.05 -11.66
N PRO A 222 -19.04 -25.97 -11.79
CA PRO A 222 -18.19 -26.34 -10.66
C PRO A 222 -17.25 -25.24 -10.18
N PHE A 223 -16.96 -24.24 -11.01
CA PHE A 223 -15.98 -23.20 -10.71
C PHE A 223 -16.63 -21.93 -10.16
N LEU A 224 -17.87 -21.61 -10.54
CA LEU A 224 -18.54 -20.36 -10.16
C LEU A 224 -18.59 -20.17 -8.63
N GLY A 225 -18.10 -19.03 -8.16
CA GLY A 225 -18.04 -18.66 -6.74
C GLY A 225 -17.06 -19.47 -5.89
N THR A 226 -16.17 -20.26 -6.51
CA THR A 226 -15.12 -21.01 -5.80
C THR A 226 -13.77 -20.30 -5.87
N THR A 227 -12.82 -20.73 -5.03
CA THR A 227 -11.42 -20.30 -5.10
C THR A 227 -10.54 -21.55 -5.27
N GLN A 228 -9.75 -21.59 -6.34
CA GLN A 228 -8.80 -22.67 -6.60
C GLN A 228 -7.41 -22.27 -6.10
N THR A 229 -6.74 -23.17 -5.37
CA THR A 229 -5.37 -22.95 -4.90
C THR A 229 -4.38 -23.80 -5.70
N LEU A 230 -3.31 -23.18 -6.18
CA LEU A 230 -2.22 -23.80 -6.94
C LEU A 230 -0.92 -23.59 -6.17
N LYS A 231 -0.02 -24.59 -6.18
CA LYS A 231 1.30 -24.53 -5.55
C LYS A 231 2.36 -25.01 -6.56
N ALA A 232 3.51 -24.36 -6.57
CA ALA A 232 4.59 -24.64 -7.50
C ALA A 232 5.97 -24.47 -6.84
N LYS A 233 6.98 -25.13 -7.41
CA LYS A 233 8.37 -25.09 -6.95
C LYS A 233 9.16 -23.97 -7.60
N THR A 234 8.80 -23.60 -8.83
CA THR A 234 9.47 -22.54 -9.61
C THR A 234 8.46 -21.52 -10.14
N ALA A 235 8.93 -20.31 -10.47
CA ALA A 235 8.10 -19.27 -11.09
C ALA A 235 7.53 -19.73 -12.44
N GLU A 236 8.34 -20.40 -13.27
CA GLU A 236 7.93 -20.95 -14.57
C GLU A 236 6.81 -21.99 -14.44
N GLU A 237 6.90 -22.88 -13.45
CA GLU A 237 5.85 -23.87 -13.16
C GLU A 237 4.56 -23.16 -12.73
N LEU A 238 4.66 -22.14 -11.86
CA LEU A 238 3.49 -21.37 -11.46
C LEU A 238 2.87 -20.61 -12.63
N ARG A 239 3.68 -19.97 -13.48
CA ARG A 239 3.22 -19.28 -14.69
C ARG A 239 2.42 -20.22 -15.57
N SER A 240 2.97 -21.40 -15.87
CA SER A 240 2.32 -22.42 -16.70
C SER A 240 0.98 -22.89 -16.10
N LEU A 241 0.87 -22.95 -14.77
CA LEU A 241 -0.37 -23.31 -14.08
C LEU A 241 -1.42 -22.19 -14.08
N ILE A 242 -0.98 -20.92 -14.12
CA ILE A 242 -1.86 -19.74 -14.08
C ILE A 242 -2.28 -19.31 -15.51
N GLU A 243 -1.46 -19.57 -16.52
CA GLU A 243 -1.66 -19.13 -17.91
C GLU A 243 -3.09 -19.40 -18.44
N PRO A 244 -3.72 -20.58 -18.23
CA PRO A 244 -5.09 -20.84 -18.68
C PRO A 244 -6.16 -19.92 -18.06
N TYR A 245 -5.84 -19.27 -16.95
CA TYR A 245 -6.76 -18.43 -16.16
C TYR A 245 -6.51 -16.93 -16.37
N VAL A 246 -5.40 -16.55 -17.00
CA VAL A 246 -4.99 -15.15 -17.19
C VAL A 246 -4.91 -14.77 -18.67
N ASP A 247 -4.64 -15.73 -19.56
CA ASP A 247 -4.49 -15.52 -21.00
C ASP A 247 -5.43 -16.42 -21.83
N SER A 248 -5.72 -15.99 -23.06
CA SER A 248 -6.34 -16.83 -24.10
C SER A 248 -5.23 -17.55 -24.86
N SER A 249 -5.26 -18.89 -24.92
CA SER A 249 -4.29 -19.69 -25.67
C SER A 249 -4.16 -19.26 -27.14
N ASP A 250 -2.98 -19.47 -27.73
CA ASP A 250 -2.71 -19.18 -29.15
C ASP A 250 -3.64 -19.98 -30.08
N LYS A 251 -3.99 -19.37 -31.21
CA LYS A 251 -4.91 -19.91 -32.25
C LYS A 251 -4.43 -21.21 -32.91
N ASP A 252 -3.22 -21.66 -32.61
CA ASP A 252 -2.61 -22.84 -33.23
C ASP A 252 -2.77 -24.11 -32.37
N ASP A 253 -3.37 -24.02 -31.18
CA ASP A 253 -3.55 -25.15 -30.25
C ASP A 253 -5.04 -25.38 -29.95
N ASP A 254 -5.75 -26.04 -30.87
CA ASP A 254 -7.20 -26.33 -30.85
C ASP A 254 -7.69 -27.10 -29.60
N GLU A 255 -6.78 -27.61 -28.75
CA GLU A 255 -7.09 -28.39 -27.54
C GLU A 255 -6.92 -27.60 -26.22
N ALA A 256 -6.44 -26.36 -26.24
CA ALA A 256 -6.17 -25.60 -25.01
C ALA A 256 -7.43 -24.92 -24.44
N VAL A 257 -7.87 -25.35 -23.25
CA VAL A 257 -9.03 -24.79 -22.55
C VAL A 257 -8.65 -23.50 -21.82
N SER A 258 -9.25 -22.37 -22.24
CA SER A 258 -9.07 -21.06 -21.61
C SER A 258 -10.23 -20.74 -20.63
N TYR A 259 -9.90 -20.51 -19.35
CA TYR A 259 -10.84 -20.24 -18.24
C TYR A 259 -10.96 -18.77 -17.84
N TRP A 260 -10.09 -17.90 -18.38
CA TRP A 260 -10.02 -16.48 -18.02
C TRP A 260 -11.36 -15.71 -18.01
N PRO A 261 -12.38 -16.00 -18.85
CA PRO A 261 -13.64 -15.25 -18.80
C PRO A 261 -14.37 -15.38 -17.46
N MET A 262 -14.16 -16.49 -16.74
CA MET A 262 -14.81 -16.78 -15.47
C MET A 262 -14.00 -16.29 -14.26
N VAL A 263 -12.81 -15.73 -14.47
CA VAL A 263 -11.88 -15.40 -13.39
C VAL A 263 -12.10 -13.96 -12.95
N LYS A 264 -12.44 -13.80 -11.66
CA LYS A 264 -12.60 -12.50 -11.01
C LYS A 264 -11.24 -11.85 -10.72
N GLY A 265 -10.25 -12.64 -10.31
CA GLY A 265 -8.93 -12.15 -9.93
C GLY A 265 -7.99 -13.28 -9.56
N VAL A 266 -6.69 -13.00 -9.68
CA VAL A 266 -5.61 -13.94 -9.36
C VAL A 266 -4.75 -13.35 -8.25
N ARG A 267 -4.54 -14.11 -7.17
CA ARG A 267 -3.61 -13.75 -6.09
C ARG A 267 -2.40 -14.66 -6.15
N ILE A 268 -1.23 -14.10 -6.43
CA ILE A 268 0.06 -14.78 -6.46
C ILE A 268 0.80 -14.52 -5.14
N PHE A 269 1.47 -15.55 -4.64
CA PHE A 269 2.29 -15.50 -3.45
C PHE A 269 3.68 -16.04 -3.77
N THR A 270 4.72 -15.24 -3.51
CA THR A 270 6.14 -15.59 -3.71
C THR A 270 6.96 -15.22 -2.46
N LYS A 271 8.15 -15.80 -2.32
CA LYS A 271 9.11 -15.50 -1.25
C LYS A 271 10.04 -14.30 -1.58
N ALA A 272 9.70 -13.48 -2.57
CA ALA A 272 10.48 -12.30 -2.97
C ALA A 272 10.71 -11.33 -1.79
N GLU A 273 11.97 -10.91 -1.58
CA GLU A 273 12.36 -10.06 -0.46
C GLU A 273 11.66 -8.69 -0.50
N ALA A 274 11.44 -8.14 -1.69
CA ALA A 274 10.72 -6.88 -1.89
C ALA A 274 9.31 -6.87 -1.26
N LEU A 275 8.68 -8.05 -1.10
CA LEU A 275 7.33 -8.20 -0.54
C LEU A 275 7.32 -8.54 0.96
N SER A 276 8.46 -8.97 1.52
CA SER A 276 8.57 -9.58 2.86
C SER A 276 8.05 -8.72 4.02
N ASN A 277 8.01 -7.40 3.84
CA ASN A 277 7.60 -6.44 4.87
C ASN A 277 6.12 -6.02 4.77
N GLY A 278 5.29 -6.76 4.03
CA GLY A 278 3.86 -6.46 3.86
C GLY A 278 3.54 -5.60 2.64
N VAL A 279 4.42 -5.57 1.64
CA VAL A 279 4.10 -4.95 0.34
C VAL A 279 3.21 -5.92 -0.45
N ARG A 280 2.14 -5.38 -1.02
CA ARG A 280 1.31 -6.04 -2.02
C ARG A 280 1.35 -5.22 -3.30
N ILE A 281 1.79 -5.84 -4.38
CA ILE A 281 1.78 -5.23 -5.71
C ILE A 281 0.52 -5.66 -6.44
N VAL A 282 -0.13 -4.74 -7.13
CA VAL A 282 -1.30 -5.05 -7.96
C VAL A 282 -0.99 -4.61 -9.38
N ASP A 283 -0.96 -5.57 -10.30
CA ASP A 283 -0.89 -5.29 -11.73
C ASP A 283 -2.29 -4.90 -12.21
N LEU A 284 -2.44 -3.66 -12.68
CA LEU A 284 -3.71 -3.10 -13.11
C LEU A 284 -3.72 -2.91 -14.63
N PRO A 285 -4.85 -3.19 -15.31
CA PRO A 285 -4.95 -2.91 -16.73
C PRO A 285 -4.82 -1.40 -16.98
N GLY A 286 -4.36 -1.03 -18.19
CA GLY A 286 -4.08 0.37 -18.51
C GLY A 286 -5.36 1.23 -18.53
N LEU A 287 -5.26 2.50 -18.10
CA LEU A 287 -6.40 3.44 -18.08
C LEU A 287 -7.01 3.71 -19.48
N GLN A 288 -6.26 3.43 -20.55
CA GLN A 288 -6.68 3.55 -21.95
C GLN A 288 -7.04 2.19 -22.58
N ASP A 289 -7.33 1.17 -21.79
CA ASP A 289 -7.79 -0.10 -22.33
C ASP A 289 -9.11 0.11 -23.11
N SER A 290 -9.25 -0.60 -24.22
CA SER A 290 -10.40 -0.51 -25.12
C SER A 290 -11.70 -1.04 -24.52
N ASP A 291 -11.60 -1.65 -23.34
CA ASP A 291 -12.65 -2.35 -22.62
C ASP A 291 -13.05 -1.59 -21.35
N ALA A 292 -14.30 -1.15 -21.34
CA ALA A 292 -14.87 -0.36 -20.28
C ALA A 292 -15.00 -1.14 -18.95
N ALA A 293 -15.16 -2.47 -18.99
CA ALA A 293 -15.21 -3.29 -17.78
C ALA A 293 -13.84 -3.31 -17.10
N ARG A 294 -12.75 -3.37 -17.88
CA ARG A 294 -11.37 -3.32 -17.37
C ARG A 294 -11.02 -1.97 -16.74
N THR A 295 -11.45 -0.86 -17.34
CA THR A 295 -11.25 0.48 -16.77
C THR A 295 -12.02 0.68 -15.45
N ALA A 296 -13.24 0.15 -15.35
CA ALA A 296 -14.03 0.19 -14.11
C ALA A 296 -13.35 -0.60 -12.99
N ILE A 297 -12.85 -1.80 -13.29
CA ILE A 297 -12.13 -2.66 -12.35
C ILE A 297 -10.82 -2.01 -11.86
N ALA A 298 -10.04 -1.39 -12.76
CA ALA A 298 -8.83 -0.66 -12.39
C ALA A 298 -9.14 0.55 -11.49
N SER A 299 -10.21 1.29 -11.79
CA SER A 299 -10.69 2.41 -10.98
C SER A 299 -11.15 1.97 -9.59
N ASP A 300 -11.74 0.77 -9.47
CA ASP A 300 -12.10 0.18 -8.19
C ASP A 300 -10.87 -0.20 -7.36
N TYR A 301 -9.83 -0.74 -7.97
CA TYR A 301 -8.59 -1.06 -7.25
C TYR A 301 -7.78 0.18 -6.85
N MET A 302 -7.84 1.26 -7.62
CA MET A 302 -7.30 2.55 -7.20
C MET A 302 -7.82 2.98 -5.82
N LYS A 303 -9.06 2.61 -5.45
CA LYS A 303 -9.67 2.91 -4.14
C LYS A 303 -8.88 2.31 -2.98
N ALA A 304 -8.35 1.10 -3.17
CA ALA A 304 -7.67 0.33 -2.13
C ALA A 304 -6.16 0.61 -2.08
N CYS A 305 -5.61 1.26 -3.11
CA CYS A 305 -4.18 1.52 -3.23
C CYS A 305 -3.72 2.59 -2.24
N THR A 306 -2.71 2.26 -1.44
CA THR A 306 -1.97 3.19 -0.58
C THR A 306 -0.75 3.79 -1.28
N GLY A 307 -0.28 3.17 -2.37
CA GLY A 307 0.75 3.68 -3.27
C GLY A 307 0.32 3.56 -4.72
N ILE A 308 0.69 4.54 -5.54
CA ILE A 308 0.34 4.60 -6.97
C ILE A 308 1.64 4.67 -7.76
N TRP A 309 1.94 3.64 -8.53
CA TRP A 309 3.14 3.58 -9.37
C TRP A 309 2.74 3.78 -10.83
N ILE A 310 3.32 4.77 -11.49
CA ILE A 310 3.04 5.10 -12.88
C ILE A 310 4.25 4.70 -13.73
N VAL A 311 4.09 3.65 -14.53
CA VAL A 311 5.11 3.12 -15.44
C VAL A 311 4.90 3.68 -16.83
N ALA A 312 5.94 4.29 -17.39
CA ALA A 312 5.96 4.77 -18.78
C ALA A 312 7.36 4.57 -19.39
N PRO A 313 7.49 4.24 -20.69
CA PRO A 313 8.76 4.20 -21.38
C PRO A 313 9.45 5.55 -21.29
N ILE A 314 10.76 5.56 -21.02
CA ILE A 314 11.52 6.80 -20.77
C ILE A 314 11.40 7.84 -21.91
N HIS A 315 11.24 7.39 -23.16
CA HIS A 315 11.05 8.28 -24.31
C HIS A 315 9.67 8.97 -24.31
N ARG A 316 8.63 8.33 -23.76
CA ARG A 316 7.28 8.90 -23.64
C ARG A 316 7.08 9.70 -22.35
N ALA A 317 7.80 9.31 -21.30
CA ALA A 317 7.72 9.93 -19.99
C ALA A 317 8.09 11.43 -20.05
N VAL A 318 9.02 11.81 -20.92
CA VAL A 318 9.49 13.19 -21.10
C VAL A 318 8.63 14.00 -22.09
N ASP A 319 8.03 13.35 -23.09
CA ASP A 319 7.29 14.01 -24.18
C ASP A 319 5.96 14.64 -23.75
N ASN A 320 5.68 14.73 -22.44
CA ASN A 320 4.55 15.42 -21.81
C ASN A 320 3.17 14.80 -22.14
N LYS A 321 3.04 14.05 -23.23
CA LYS A 321 1.78 13.43 -23.65
C LYS A 321 1.36 12.31 -22.70
N THR A 322 2.22 11.34 -22.38
CA THR A 322 1.84 10.25 -21.47
C THR A 322 1.59 10.73 -20.04
N ALA A 323 2.39 11.65 -19.51
CA ALA A 323 2.15 12.23 -18.20
C ALA A 323 0.87 13.11 -18.16
N LYS A 324 0.57 13.89 -19.21
CA LYS A 324 -0.70 14.64 -19.33
C LYS A 324 -1.91 13.73 -19.52
N ASP A 325 -1.77 12.69 -20.35
CA ASP A 325 -2.84 11.75 -20.67
C ASP A 325 -3.18 10.90 -19.43
N LEU A 326 -2.18 10.54 -18.61
CA LEU A 326 -2.37 9.83 -17.33
C LEU A 326 -2.82 10.76 -16.19
N MET A 327 -2.40 12.04 -16.21
CA MET A 327 -2.85 13.08 -15.28
C MET A 327 -3.97 13.92 -15.91
N SER A 328 -5.06 13.29 -16.34
CA SER A 328 -6.26 14.01 -16.78
C SER A 328 -6.81 14.90 -15.65
N ASP A 329 -7.65 15.88 -15.98
CA ASP A 329 -8.25 16.75 -14.94
C ASP A 329 -9.15 15.97 -13.98
N SER A 330 -9.80 14.89 -14.46
CA SER A 330 -10.53 13.95 -13.60
C SER A 330 -9.60 13.17 -12.67
N PHE A 331 -8.46 12.68 -13.17
CA PHE A 331 -7.48 11.95 -12.37
C PHE A 331 -6.79 12.85 -11.31
N LYS A 332 -6.41 14.08 -11.68
CA LYS A 332 -5.86 15.07 -10.74
C LYS A 332 -6.84 15.37 -9.62
N ARG A 333 -8.10 15.63 -9.97
CA ARG A 333 -9.16 15.92 -9.02
C ARG A 333 -9.42 14.73 -8.10
N GLN A 334 -9.39 13.51 -8.63
CA GLN A 334 -9.53 12.31 -7.82
C GLN A 334 -8.36 12.15 -6.84
N LEU A 335 -7.11 12.35 -7.28
CA LEU A 335 -5.93 12.31 -6.42
C LEU A 335 -5.99 13.39 -5.32
N ASP A 336 -6.54 14.56 -5.63
CA ASP A 336 -6.72 15.65 -4.67
C ASP A 336 -7.76 15.32 -3.60
N LEU A 337 -8.93 14.85 -4.01
CA LEU A 337 -9.99 14.39 -3.10
C LEU A 337 -9.50 13.22 -2.23
N ASP A 338 -8.66 12.34 -2.78
CA ASP A 338 -8.10 11.20 -2.05
C ASP A 338 -6.84 11.54 -1.23
N GLN A 339 -6.36 12.79 -1.29
CA GLN A 339 -5.09 13.25 -0.71
C GLN A 339 -3.91 12.33 -1.07
N ALA A 340 -3.89 11.82 -2.29
CA ALA A 340 -3.00 10.75 -2.73
C ALA A 340 -1.78 11.24 -3.52
N PHE A 341 -1.61 12.56 -3.74
CA PHE A 341 -0.47 13.09 -4.50
C PHE A 341 0.90 12.68 -3.93
N SER A 342 1.03 12.59 -2.59
CA SER A 342 2.27 12.16 -1.93
C SER A 342 2.55 10.65 -2.07
N SER A 343 1.57 9.87 -2.54
CA SER A 343 1.68 8.42 -2.73
C SER A 343 2.06 8.01 -4.16
N VAL A 344 2.23 8.99 -5.06
CA VAL A 344 2.57 8.76 -6.47
C VAL A 344 4.08 8.54 -6.63
N THR A 345 4.46 7.52 -7.41
CA THR A 345 5.83 7.23 -7.82
C THR A 345 5.88 7.06 -9.34
N PHE A 346 6.83 7.70 -10.02
CA PHE A 346 7.02 7.50 -11.45
C PHE A 346 8.14 6.50 -11.73
N ILE A 347 7.91 5.64 -12.72
CA ILE A 347 8.85 4.63 -13.18
C ILE A 347 9.02 4.83 -14.68
N CYS A 348 10.18 5.36 -15.07
CA CYS A 348 10.63 5.43 -16.46
C CYS A 348 11.26 4.10 -16.85
N SER A 349 10.53 3.25 -17.58
CA SER A 349 11.00 1.96 -18.04
C SER A 349 11.84 2.07 -19.33
N LYS A 350 12.45 0.94 -19.73
CA LYS A 350 13.17 0.79 -21.02
C LYS A 350 14.36 1.73 -21.16
N THR A 351 15.13 1.90 -20.08
CA THR A 351 16.30 2.79 -20.08
C THR A 351 17.50 2.21 -20.86
N ASP A 352 17.44 0.94 -21.19
CA ASP A 352 18.34 0.20 -22.08
C ASP A 352 18.05 0.44 -23.58
N GLU A 353 16.82 0.83 -23.95
CA GLU A 353 16.47 1.19 -25.33
C GLU A 353 17.07 2.56 -25.72
N LEU A 354 18.38 2.59 -25.99
CA LEU A 354 19.10 3.76 -26.45
C LEU A 354 20.30 3.38 -27.32
N THR A 355 20.27 3.77 -28.60
CA THR A 355 21.45 3.61 -29.46
C THR A 355 22.44 4.75 -29.22
N ALA A 356 23.74 4.45 -29.21
CA ALA A 356 24.80 5.46 -29.02
C ALA A 356 24.75 6.59 -30.08
N ASN A 357 24.32 6.29 -31.32
CA ASN A 357 24.14 7.29 -32.37
C ASN A 357 23.04 8.30 -32.03
N ASP A 358 21.87 7.82 -31.65
CA ASP A 358 20.72 8.67 -31.33
C ASP A 358 20.97 9.47 -30.05
N ALA A 359 21.60 8.83 -29.06
CA ALA A 359 21.97 9.48 -27.81
C ALA A 359 22.88 10.69 -28.03
N ILE A 360 23.97 10.52 -28.78
CA ILE A 360 24.91 11.61 -29.06
C ILE A 360 24.25 12.71 -29.91
N LYS A 361 23.38 12.33 -30.83
CA LYS A 361 22.63 13.28 -31.67
C LYS A 361 21.61 14.09 -30.86
N ASN A 362 20.98 13.52 -29.84
CA ASN A 362 19.94 14.20 -29.05
C ASN A 362 20.54 14.97 -27.87
N LEU A 363 21.55 14.42 -27.20
CA LEU A 363 22.16 15.02 -26.00
C LEU A 363 23.29 16.02 -26.33
N LYS A 364 23.94 15.89 -27.49
CA LYS A 364 25.00 16.79 -28.05
C LYS A 364 25.85 17.50 -26.99
N ARG A 365 25.53 18.78 -26.73
CA ARG A 365 26.30 19.70 -25.90
C ARG A 365 26.20 19.41 -24.40
N LYS A 366 25.21 18.62 -23.98
CA LYS A 366 25.02 18.23 -22.57
C LYS A 366 25.95 17.09 -22.15
N LEU A 367 26.51 16.33 -23.10
CA LEU A 367 27.46 15.25 -22.83
C LEU A 367 28.86 15.78 -22.53
N ALA A 368 29.56 15.10 -21.63
CA ALA A 368 30.92 15.46 -21.25
C ALA A 368 31.91 15.34 -22.43
N PRO A 369 32.99 16.15 -22.48
CA PRO A 369 33.99 16.08 -23.54
C PRO A 369 34.66 14.70 -23.68
N LYS A 370 34.81 13.98 -22.55
CA LYS A 370 35.34 12.60 -22.53
C LYS A 370 34.50 11.64 -23.38
N THR A 371 33.18 11.79 -23.37
CA THR A 371 32.23 10.92 -24.07
C THR A 371 32.32 11.14 -25.57
N HIS A 372 32.43 12.40 -26.01
CA HIS A 372 32.66 12.75 -27.41
C HIS A 372 33.98 12.18 -27.94
N LYS A 373 35.04 12.22 -27.13
CA LYS A 373 36.33 11.65 -27.48
C LYS A 373 36.26 10.13 -27.60
N ALA A 374 35.70 9.45 -26.60
CA ALA A 374 35.52 8.00 -26.60
C ALA A 374 34.70 7.52 -27.81
N TRP A 375 33.65 8.26 -28.17
CA TRP A 375 32.85 7.99 -29.37
C TRP A 375 33.64 8.16 -30.68
N ALA A 376 34.44 9.22 -30.79
CA ALA A 376 35.30 9.43 -31.95
C ALA A 376 36.34 8.30 -32.09
N GLU A 377 36.93 7.87 -30.97
CA GLU A 377 37.85 6.72 -30.93
C GLU A 377 37.15 5.41 -31.33
N ALA A 378 35.94 5.13 -30.82
CA ALA A 378 35.16 3.95 -31.21
C ALA A 378 34.86 3.90 -32.71
N ARG A 379 34.61 5.06 -33.34
CA ARG A 379 34.45 5.16 -34.80
C ARG A 379 35.74 4.86 -35.56
N GLN A 380 36.90 5.28 -35.03
CA GLN A 380 38.20 4.93 -35.61
C GLN A 380 38.44 3.42 -35.53
N TYR A 381 38.17 2.79 -34.38
CA TYR A 381 38.25 1.34 -34.26
C TYR A 381 37.28 0.62 -35.20
N THR A 382 36.08 1.15 -35.42
CA THR A 382 35.13 0.59 -36.41
C THR A 382 35.73 0.57 -37.83
N GLN A 383 36.43 1.62 -38.23
CA GLN A 383 37.14 1.67 -39.51
C GLN A 383 38.31 0.68 -39.53
N ARG A 384 39.09 0.60 -38.45
CA ARG A 384 40.24 -0.32 -38.32
C ARG A 384 39.80 -1.79 -38.38
N ILE A 385 38.74 -2.17 -37.66
CA ILE A 385 38.15 -3.52 -37.69
C ILE A 385 37.78 -3.91 -39.12
N ARG A 386 37.09 -3.04 -39.88
CA ARG A 386 36.76 -3.30 -41.29
C ARG A 386 38.00 -3.51 -42.15
N THR A 387 39.08 -2.77 -41.91
CA THR A 387 40.34 -2.98 -42.64
C THR A 387 40.98 -4.32 -42.29
N LEU A 388 41.05 -4.67 -41.00
CA LEU A 388 41.63 -5.91 -40.50
C LEU A 388 40.83 -7.14 -40.95
N GLU A 389 39.50 -7.11 -40.93
CA GLU A 389 38.64 -8.18 -41.43
C GLU A 389 38.91 -8.49 -42.91
N ASN A 390 39.08 -7.44 -43.73
CA ASN A 390 39.43 -7.59 -45.14
C ASN A 390 40.84 -8.17 -45.32
N GLU A 391 41.80 -7.79 -44.50
CA GLU A 391 43.17 -8.32 -44.53
C GLU A 391 43.22 -9.79 -44.10
N VAL A 392 42.55 -10.16 -42.99
CA VAL A 392 42.41 -11.53 -42.51
C VAL A 392 41.74 -12.40 -43.58
N LYS A 393 40.67 -11.91 -44.22
CA LYS A 393 40.00 -12.61 -45.32
C LYS A 393 40.92 -12.82 -46.53
N LYS A 394 41.72 -11.82 -46.91
CA LYS A 394 42.72 -11.93 -48.00
C LYS A 394 43.81 -12.94 -47.66
N LEU A 395 44.35 -12.92 -46.44
CA LEU A 395 45.38 -13.86 -45.98
C LEU A 395 44.85 -15.31 -45.93
N ARG A 396 43.61 -15.49 -45.47
CA ARG A 396 42.91 -16.80 -45.47
C ARG A 396 42.68 -17.32 -46.90
N ASN A 397 42.29 -16.46 -47.83
CA ASN A 397 42.10 -16.83 -49.24
C ASN A 397 43.43 -17.16 -49.95
N ASN A 398 44.51 -16.43 -49.65
CA ASN A 398 45.85 -16.73 -50.18
C ASN A 398 46.41 -18.05 -49.64
N ARG A 399 46.06 -18.43 -48.41
CA ARG A 399 46.38 -19.73 -47.82
C ARG A 399 45.68 -20.90 -48.52
N MET A 400 44.44 -20.72 -48.97
CA MET A 400 43.69 -21.74 -49.74
C MET A 400 44.15 -21.89 -51.20
N LYS A 401 44.75 -20.86 -51.80
CA LYS A 401 45.21 -20.87 -53.21
C LYS A 401 46.63 -21.44 -53.42
N THR A 402 47.34 -21.86 -52.36
CA THR A 402 48.70 -22.44 -52.52
C THR A 402 48.59 -23.93 -52.85
N PRO A 403 48.94 -24.39 -54.07
CA PRO A 403 48.81 -25.80 -54.43
C PRO A 403 49.84 -26.65 -53.69
N GLN A 404 49.38 -27.79 -53.17
CA GLN A 404 50.21 -28.85 -52.60
C GLN A 404 50.94 -29.58 -53.75
N ARG A 405 52.00 -28.97 -54.30
CA ARG A 405 52.92 -29.69 -55.19
C ARG A 405 53.68 -30.71 -54.34
N ARG A 406 53.35 -31.99 -54.52
CA ARG A 406 54.25 -33.10 -54.23
C ARG A 406 55.38 -33.00 -55.24
N ASP A 407 56.59 -32.71 -54.79
CA ASP A 407 57.81 -33.17 -55.45
C ASP A 407 58.96 -33.18 -54.46
N ASP A 408 59.65 -34.32 -54.45
CA ASP A 408 60.78 -34.65 -53.61
C ASP A 408 62.00 -33.78 -53.91
N SER A 409 62.87 -33.65 -52.89
CA SER A 409 64.23 -33.08 -52.95
C SER A 409 64.37 -31.56 -53.15
N ASN A 410 64.24 -30.81 -52.05
CA ASN A 410 65.28 -29.96 -51.44
C ASN A 410 64.56 -29.00 -50.46
N ASP A 411 64.39 -29.44 -49.22
CA ASP A 411 63.67 -28.69 -48.17
C ASP A 411 64.56 -27.57 -47.63
N SER A 412 64.62 -26.46 -48.39
CA SER A 412 65.28 -25.24 -47.94
C SER A 412 64.58 -24.74 -46.68
N ASN A 413 65.36 -24.46 -45.63
CA ASN A 413 64.89 -23.86 -44.36
C ASN A 413 63.98 -22.62 -44.59
N ASP A 414 64.17 -21.95 -45.73
CA ASP A 414 63.44 -20.78 -46.22
C ASP A 414 61.94 -21.03 -46.53
N GLY A 415 61.57 -22.22 -47.02
CA GLY A 415 60.17 -22.57 -47.35
C GLY A 415 59.29 -22.83 -46.11
N ARG A 416 59.86 -23.51 -45.11
CA ARG A 416 59.24 -23.68 -43.78
C ARG A 416 59.17 -22.37 -43.00
N ALA A 417 60.22 -21.54 -43.09
CA ALA A 417 60.23 -20.20 -42.51
C ALA A 417 59.13 -19.32 -43.10
N ASN A 418 58.96 -19.30 -44.43
CA ASN A 418 57.97 -18.47 -45.11
C ASN A 418 56.51 -18.93 -44.84
N LYS A 419 56.28 -20.24 -44.69
CA LYS A 419 54.96 -20.79 -44.29
C LYS A 419 54.65 -20.48 -42.82
N ARG A 420 55.62 -20.61 -41.90
CA ARG A 420 55.50 -20.20 -40.48
C ARG A 420 55.29 -18.69 -40.33
N MET A 421 55.96 -17.89 -41.14
CA MET A 421 55.84 -16.42 -41.11
C MET A 421 54.45 -15.96 -41.55
N LYS A 422 53.86 -16.60 -42.57
CA LYS A 422 52.48 -16.32 -43.02
C LYS A 422 51.41 -16.77 -42.04
N THR A 423 51.60 -17.88 -41.32
CA THR A 423 50.68 -18.30 -40.25
C THR A 423 50.77 -17.35 -39.06
N ASN A 424 51.98 -16.96 -38.65
CA ASN A 424 52.17 -16.00 -37.56
C ASN A 424 51.58 -14.61 -37.88
N ASP A 425 51.68 -14.14 -39.12
CA ASP A 425 51.09 -12.86 -39.57
C ASP A 425 49.55 -12.92 -39.59
N SER A 426 48.97 -14.05 -40.01
CA SER A 426 47.52 -14.27 -39.95
C SER A 426 47.00 -14.32 -38.50
N ASP A 427 47.69 -15.04 -37.62
CA ASP A 427 47.30 -15.20 -36.23
C ASP A 427 47.50 -13.88 -35.45
N ALA A 428 48.56 -13.12 -35.75
CA ALA A 428 48.79 -11.79 -35.18
C ALA A 428 47.69 -10.79 -35.56
N LYS A 429 47.27 -10.75 -36.83
CA LYS A 429 46.18 -9.87 -37.27
C LYS A 429 44.82 -10.31 -36.76
N SER A 430 44.58 -11.61 -36.60
CA SER A 430 43.38 -12.11 -35.93
C SER A 430 43.35 -11.70 -34.45
N LYS A 431 44.49 -11.73 -33.75
CA LYS A 431 44.60 -11.24 -32.39
C LYS A 431 44.38 -9.72 -32.30
N GLU A 432 45.00 -8.94 -33.18
CA GLU A 432 44.80 -7.47 -33.27
C GLU A 432 43.33 -7.12 -33.57
N LEU A 433 42.66 -7.91 -34.40
CA LEU A 433 41.23 -7.75 -34.70
C LEU A 433 40.37 -7.96 -33.45
N GLU A 434 40.63 -9.00 -32.66
CA GLU A 434 39.90 -9.25 -31.42
C GLU A 434 40.19 -8.17 -30.36
N GLU A 435 41.44 -7.72 -30.22
CA GLU A 435 41.81 -6.59 -29.35
C GLU A 435 41.10 -5.29 -29.77
N CYS A 436 41.01 -5.01 -31.08
CA CYS A 436 40.29 -3.84 -31.60
C CYS A 436 38.79 -3.92 -31.36
N LYS A 437 38.18 -5.12 -31.46
CA LYS A 437 36.76 -5.34 -31.17
C LYS A 437 36.49 -5.09 -29.69
N LEU A 438 37.25 -5.73 -28.81
CA LEU A 438 37.13 -5.55 -27.36
C LEU A 438 37.26 -4.07 -26.98
N ARG A 439 38.28 -3.38 -27.52
CA ARG A 439 38.49 -1.96 -27.20
C ARG A 439 37.37 -1.05 -27.73
N LYS A 440 36.81 -1.37 -28.88
CA LYS A 440 35.63 -0.67 -29.42
C LYS A 440 34.44 -0.88 -28.50
N ASP A 441 34.20 -2.10 -28.05
CA ASP A 441 33.05 -2.45 -27.22
C ASP A 441 33.16 -1.78 -25.85
N ASP A 442 34.36 -1.75 -25.23
CA ASP A 442 34.63 -0.96 -24.01
C ASP A 442 34.27 0.53 -24.16
N LEU A 443 34.70 1.14 -25.28
CA LEU A 443 34.45 2.55 -25.55
C LEU A 443 32.96 2.81 -25.81
N LEU A 444 32.29 1.91 -26.52
CA LEU A 444 30.85 2.02 -26.76
C LEU A 444 30.04 1.83 -25.48
N HIS A 445 30.43 0.89 -24.63
CA HIS A 445 29.83 0.68 -23.32
C HIS A 445 29.94 1.94 -22.46
N MET A 446 31.13 2.56 -22.37
CA MET A 446 31.33 3.83 -21.67
C MET A 446 30.47 4.97 -22.23
N VAL A 447 30.40 5.09 -23.56
CA VAL A 447 29.60 6.12 -24.22
C VAL A 447 28.12 5.93 -23.93
N GLN A 448 27.63 4.70 -23.99
CA GLN A 448 26.25 4.35 -23.72
C GLN A 448 25.89 4.59 -22.25
N ALA A 449 26.78 4.24 -21.32
CA ALA A 449 26.61 4.52 -19.89
C ALA A 449 26.47 6.02 -19.59
N ASP A 450 27.41 6.85 -20.07
CA ASP A 450 27.33 8.31 -19.91
C ASP A 450 26.02 8.88 -20.51
N CYS A 451 25.55 8.29 -21.61
CA CYS A 451 24.32 8.69 -22.29
C CYS A 451 23.04 8.27 -21.55
N ILE A 452 22.98 7.04 -21.03
CA ILE A 452 21.87 6.54 -20.23
C ILE A 452 21.75 7.38 -18.96
N GLN A 453 22.86 7.58 -18.22
CA GLN A 453 22.88 8.36 -16.99
C GLN A 453 22.37 9.79 -17.22
N LEU A 454 22.88 10.48 -18.25
CA LEU A 454 22.44 11.84 -18.54
C LEU A 454 20.97 11.91 -18.98
N ARG A 455 20.49 10.93 -19.78
CA ARG A 455 19.08 10.86 -20.18
C ARG A 455 18.19 10.65 -18.95
N ASN A 456 18.53 9.68 -18.12
CA ASN A 456 17.79 9.35 -16.89
C ASN A 456 17.70 10.57 -15.97
N GLN A 457 18.81 11.30 -15.79
CA GLN A 457 18.82 12.54 -14.99
C GLN A 457 17.87 13.60 -15.57
N ILE A 458 17.96 13.90 -16.87
CA ILE A 458 17.09 14.90 -17.51
C ILE A 458 15.61 14.50 -17.42
N SER A 459 15.31 13.21 -17.65
CA SER A 459 13.95 12.68 -17.56
C SER A 459 13.39 12.83 -16.15
N ARG A 460 14.18 12.48 -15.14
CA ARG A 460 13.84 12.62 -13.72
C ARG A 460 13.53 14.06 -13.35
N GLU A 461 14.42 15.00 -13.68
CA GLU A 461 14.24 16.43 -13.38
C GLU A 461 13.01 17.01 -14.08
N THR A 462 12.78 16.64 -15.34
CA THR A 462 11.63 17.14 -16.11
C THR A 462 10.29 16.67 -15.53
N LEU A 463 10.20 15.40 -15.12
CA LEU A 463 8.98 14.86 -14.50
C LEU A 463 8.70 15.47 -13.14
N LYS A 464 9.75 15.67 -12.32
CA LYS A 464 9.64 16.35 -11.02
C LYS A 464 9.09 17.76 -11.18
N ASP A 465 9.67 18.56 -12.08
CA ASP A 465 9.19 19.92 -12.38
C ASP A 465 7.74 19.92 -12.86
N TYR A 466 7.40 19.05 -13.82
CA TYR A 466 6.05 18.95 -14.36
C TYR A 466 5.02 18.61 -13.27
N PHE A 467 5.30 17.59 -12.45
CA PHE A 467 4.36 17.16 -11.43
C PHE A 467 4.21 18.20 -10.31
N SER A 468 5.31 18.82 -9.86
CA SER A 468 5.24 19.92 -8.89
C SER A 468 4.36 21.06 -9.39
N ARG A 469 4.48 21.44 -10.67
CA ARG A 469 3.61 22.43 -11.28
C ARG A 469 2.15 22.01 -11.30
N VAL A 470 1.85 20.75 -11.65
CA VAL A 470 0.47 20.23 -11.63
C VAL A 470 -0.14 20.30 -10.23
N VAL A 471 0.61 19.89 -9.21
CA VAL A 471 0.15 19.94 -7.81
C VAL A 471 -0.07 21.39 -7.37
N LEU A 472 0.86 22.29 -7.69
CA LEU A 472 0.74 23.71 -7.36
C LEU A 472 -0.41 24.40 -8.07
N GLU A 473 -0.58 24.18 -9.38
CA GLU A 473 -1.70 24.74 -10.16
C GLU A 473 -3.04 24.29 -9.58
N THR A 474 -3.16 23.01 -9.20
CA THR A 474 -4.36 22.45 -8.57
C THR A 474 -4.63 23.11 -7.21
N ARG A 475 -3.61 23.25 -6.36
CA ARG A 475 -3.72 23.92 -5.05
C ARG A 475 -3.98 25.43 -5.15
N GLN A 476 -3.39 26.10 -6.15
CA GLN A 476 -3.59 27.54 -6.37
C GLN A 476 -4.99 27.87 -6.86
N GLN A 477 -5.58 27.01 -7.72
CA GLN A 477 -6.99 27.16 -8.12
C GLN A 477 -7.93 27.12 -6.90
N GLN A 478 -7.64 26.27 -5.91
CA GLN A 478 -8.39 26.23 -4.65
C GLN A 478 -8.23 27.52 -3.84
N LEU A 479 -7.03 28.10 -3.77
CA LEU A 479 -6.76 29.33 -3.02
C LEU A 479 -7.38 30.56 -3.72
N ALA A 480 -7.34 30.63 -5.04
CA ALA A 480 -7.91 31.73 -5.82
C ALA A 480 -9.45 31.75 -5.75
N ALA A 481 -10.11 30.61 -5.64
CA ALA A 481 -11.54 30.52 -5.35
C ALA A 481 -11.93 31.02 -3.94
N ARG A 482 -10.96 31.12 -3.02
CA ARG A 482 -11.16 31.49 -1.60
C ARG A 482 -11.04 32.99 -1.28
N THR A 483 -10.37 33.81 -2.11
CA THR A 483 -10.07 35.21 -1.75
C THR A 483 -10.70 36.25 -2.69
N ASN A 484 -11.72 36.96 -2.17
CA ASN A 484 -11.96 38.36 -2.56
C ASN A 484 -11.12 39.35 -1.71
N ASP A 485 -10.29 38.85 -0.79
CA ASP A 485 -9.50 39.65 0.15
C ASP A 485 -8.00 39.35 -0.01
N ASN A 486 -7.27 40.33 -0.58
CA ASN A 486 -5.85 40.27 -0.96
C ASN A 486 -4.86 40.36 0.23
N SER A 487 -5.28 40.12 1.47
CA SER A 487 -4.52 40.57 2.65
C SER A 487 -3.80 39.47 3.47
N LYS A 488 -3.89 38.19 3.10
CA LYS A 488 -3.04 37.13 3.70
C LYS A 488 -2.49 36.19 2.65
N GLN A 489 -1.18 36.29 2.40
CA GLN A 489 -0.43 35.24 1.70
C GLN A 489 -0.42 33.98 2.58
N PRO A 490 -0.95 32.84 2.10
CA PRO A 490 -0.83 31.56 2.79
C PRO A 490 0.63 31.07 2.74
N ASP A 491 1.02 30.23 3.69
CA ASP A 491 2.23 29.39 3.58
C ASP A 491 2.06 28.46 2.37
N VAL A 492 2.57 28.89 1.22
CA VAL A 492 2.67 28.05 0.03
C VAL A 492 3.89 27.16 0.23
N LEU A 493 3.67 25.84 0.33
CA LEU A 493 4.76 24.85 0.20
C LEU A 493 5.52 25.15 -1.10
N ASP A 494 6.83 25.40 -0.99
CA ASP A 494 7.65 25.77 -2.14
C ASP A 494 7.64 24.66 -3.20
N SER A 495 7.64 25.03 -4.48
CA SER A 495 7.72 24.09 -5.61
C SER A 495 8.90 23.13 -5.49
N GLU A 496 9.97 23.60 -4.85
CA GLU A 496 11.20 22.85 -4.60
C GLU A 496 10.94 21.70 -3.59
N GLU A 497 10.16 21.93 -2.53
CA GLU A 497 9.84 20.91 -1.53
C GLU A 497 9.00 19.76 -2.11
N ILE A 498 8.02 20.07 -2.97
CA ILE A 498 7.22 19.05 -3.67
C ILE A 498 8.08 18.25 -4.67
N SER A 499 8.98 18.95 -5.38
CA SER A 499 9.88 18.35 -6.38
C SER A 499 10.88 17.39 -5.73
N ASP A 500 11.43 17.77 -4.59
CA ASP A 500 12.44 16.98 -3.88
C ASP A 500 11.86 15.66 -3.35
N HIS A 501 10.58 15.66 -2.98
CA HIS A 501 9.90 14.49 -2.42
C HIS A 501 9.23 13.55 -3.44
N LEU A 502 9.11 13.91 -4.72
CA LEU A 502 8.55 13.00 -5.74
C LEU A 502 9.56 11.88 -6.11
N PRO A 503 9.23 10.60 -5.88
CA PRO A 503 10.09 9.48 -6.28
C PRO A 503 9.97 9.21 -7.79
N VAL A 504 11.11 9.21 -8.49
CA VAL A 504 11.20 8.91 -9.92
C VAL A 504 12.38 7.97 -10.19
N PHE A 505 12.08 6.76 -10.65
CA PHE A 505 13.05 5.71 -10.96
C PHE A 505 13.16 5.50 -12.46
N CYS A 506 14.37 5.37 -12.98
CA CYS A 506 14.68 5.14 -14.39
C CYS A 506 15.26 3.74 -14.55
N ILE A 507 14.40 2.76 -14.80
CA ILE A 507 14.74 1.34 -14.67
C ILE A 507 14.97 0.61 -16.01
N SER A 508 15.81 -0.42 -15.95
CA SER A 508 15.93 -1.43 -17.01
C SER A 508 15.71 -2.83 -16.42
N SER A 509 14.55 -3.44 -16.73
CA SER A 509 14.23 -4.80 -16.31
C SER A 509 15.17 -5.83 -16.92
N HIS A 510 15.48 -5.71 -18.22
CA HIS A 510 16.35 -6.67 -18.92
C HIS A 510 17.79 -6.61 -18.45
N ALA A 511 18.34 -5.40 -18.23
CA ALA A 511 19.69 -5.28 -17.68
C ALA A 511 19.76 -5.89 -16.27
N PHE A 512 18.74 -5.64 -15.44
CA PHE A 512 18.65 -6.22 -14.10
C PHE A 512 18.60 -7.76 -14.14
N GLN A 513 17.69 -8.32 -14.93
CA GLN A 513 17.54 -9.78 -15.07
C GLN A 513 18.80 -10.44 -15.63
N ALA A 514 19.53 -9.78 -16.54
CA ALA A 514 20.81 -10.25 -17.03
C ALA A 514 21.90 -10.26 -15.94
N PHE A 515 21.95 -9.24 -15.06
CA PHE A 515 22.89 -9.21 -13.93
C PHE A 515 22.57 -10.28 -12.86
N GLU A 516 21.29 -10.55 -12.62
CA GLU A 516 20.84 -11.62 -11.70
C GLU A 516 20.99 -13.04 -12.29
N GLY A 517 21.39 -13.15 -13.58
CA GLY A 517 21.57 -14.44 -14.26
C GLY A 517 20.25 -15.15 -14.61
N LEU A 518 19.15 -14.39 -14.65
CA LEU A 518 17.80 -14.89 -14.96
C LEU A 518 17.56 -14.97 -16.48
N GLU A 519 18.27 -14.17 -17.27
CA GLU A 519 18.31 -14.25 -18.73
C GLU A 519 19.73 -14.64 -19.21
N GLY A 520 19.82 -15.30 -20.36
CA GLY A 520 21.12 -15.67 -20.95
C GLY A 520 21.99 -14.45 -21.24
N ALA A 521 23.32 -14.62 -21.25
CA ALA A 521 24.28 -13.54 -21.49
C ALA A 521 24.01 -12.84 -22.84
N SER A 522 23.31 -11.71 -22.78
CA SER A 522 22.88 -10.90 -23.92
C SER A 522 23.60 -9.54 -23.90
N ASP A 523 23.56 -8.81 -25.02
CA ASP A 523 24.03 -7.41 -25.13
C ASP A 523 23.22 -6.44 -24.22
N SER A 524 22.22 -6.91 -23.46
CA SER A 524 21.32 -6.11 -22.63
C SER A 524 21.99 -5.41 -21.43
N THR A 525 23.21 -5.81 -21.05
CA THR A 525 24.00 -5.12 -20.02
C THR A 525 24.80 -3.94 -20.56
N MET A 526 24.76 -3.71 -21.89
CA MET A 526 25.52 -2.63 -22.52
C MET A 526 25.09 -1.25 -22.01
N GLY A 527 26.04 -0.51 -21.45
CA GLY A 527 25.79 0.80 -20.84
C GLY A 527 25.42 0.78 -19.35
N PHE A 528 25.43 -0.38 -18.70
CA PHE A 528 25.26 -0.53 -17.26
C PHE A 528 26.53 -1.16 -16.66
N THR A 529 27.10 -0.55 -15.63
CA THR A 529 28.35 -1.03 -15.02
C THR A 529 28.12 -2.07 -13.94
N ASP A 530 27.02 -1.95 -13.21
CA ASP A 530 26.55 -2.93 -12.22
C ASP A 530 25.03 -2.97 -12.12
N VAL A 531 24.52 -3.89 -11.28
CA VAL A 531 23.07 -4.06 -11.06
C VAL A 531 22.39 -2.81 -10.49
N THR A 532 23.10 -1.95 -9.77
CA THR A 532 22.53 -0.73 -9.18
C THR A 532 22.27 0.35 -10.21
N ASP A 533 23.02 0.37 -11.32
CA ASP A 533 22.76 1.28 -12.45
C ASP A 533 21.40 1.02 -13.12
N THR A 534 20.82 -0.17 -12.92
CA THR A 534 19.49 -0.53 -13.45
C THR A 534 18.34 0.09 -12.68
N GLU A 535 18.61 0.68 -11.50
CA GLU A 535 17.66 1.28 -10.56
C GLU A 535 16.55 0.35 -10.00
N VAL A 536 16.50 -0.93 -10.39
CA VAL A 536 15.55 -1.92 -9.85
C VAL A 536 15.79 -2.20 -8.36
N PRO A 537 17.03 -2.38 -7.85
CA PRO A 537 17.26 -2.53 -6.41
C PRO A 537 16.75 -1.34 -5.58
N GLN A 538 16.90 -0.12 -6.10
CA GLN A 538 16.42 1.11 -5.47
C GLN A 538 14.89 1.16 -5.46
N LEU A 539 14.24 0.67 -6.52
CA LEU A 539 12.79 0.51 -6.58
C LEU A 539 12.27 -0.53 -5.58
N GLN A 540 12.99 -1.65 -5.40
CA GLN A 540 12.68 -2.66 -4.37
C GLN A 540 12.79 -2.07 -2.95
N GLN A 541 13.86 -1.31 -2.68
CA GLN A 541 14.03 -0.60 -1.41
C GLN A 541 12.93 0.43 -1.18
N HIS A 542 12.53 1.18 -2.22
CA HIS A 542 11.42 2.13 -2.14
C HIS A 542 10.11 1.44 -1.75
N ALA A 543 9.78 0.30 -2.39
CA ALA A 543 8.60 -0.48 -2.04
C ALA A 543 8.59 -0.89 -0.56
N GLN A 544 9.73 -1.39 -0.05
CA GLN A 544 9.87 -1.76 1.36
C GLN A 544 9.77 -0.54 2.28
N LYS A 545 10.38 0.59 1.90
CA LYS A 545 10.38 1.84 2.67
C LYS A 545 8.97 2.36 2.93
N LEU A 546 8.06 2.20 1.97
CA LEU A 546 6.64 2.58 2.11
C LEU A 546 5.94 1.87 3.29
N THR A 547 6.48 0.74 3.77
CA THR A 547 5.91 -0.01 4.90
C THR A 547 6.48 0.41 6.27
N GLU A 548 7.60 1.12 6.30
CA GLU A 548 8.37 1.34 7.54
C GLU A 548 7.56 2.13 8.58
N GLU A 549 6.92 3.22 8.18
CA GLU A 549 6.11 4.05 9.07
C GLU A 549 4.96 3.27 9.70
N LEU A 550 4.26 2.45 8.91
CA LEU A 550 3.17 1.60 9.40
C LEU A 550 3.66 0.53 10.37
N ARG A 551 4.83 -0.07 10.10
CA ARG A 551 5.45 -1.06 10.98
C ARG A 551 5.90 -0.44 12.29
N ILE A 552 6.53 0.73 12.26
CA ILE A 552 6.92 1.47 13.46
C ILE A 552 5.67 1.83 14.27
N ALA A 553 4.65 2.40 13.62
CA ALA A 553 3.40 2.78 14.28
C ALA A 553 2.73 1.60 14.98
N LYS A 554 2.62 0.45 14.29
CA LYS A 554 2.07 -0.80 14.85
C LYS A 554 2.87 -1.31 16.05
N ASN A 555 4.19 -1.46 15.91
CA ASN A 555 5.01 -2.03 16.97
C ASN A 555 5.10 -1.09 18.19
N LYS A 556 5.17 0.22 17.95
CA LYS A 556 5.07 1.25 18.98
C LYS A 556 3.76 1.14 19.74
N GLU A 557 2.65 0.96 19.02
CA GLU A 557 1.34 0.70 19.61
C GLU A 557 1.35 -0.49 20.58
N VAL A 558 1.90 -1.63 20.13
CA VAL A 558 1.89 -2.87 20.91
C VAL A 558 2.71 -2.66 22.18
N LEU A 559 3.91 -2.07 22.04
CA LEU A 559 4.78 -1.74 23.18
C LEU A 559 4.13 -0.75 24.15
N THR A 560 3.47 0.32 23.66
CA THR A 560 2.70 1.23 24.53
C THR A 560 1.63 0.50 25.30
N GLY A 561 0.90 -0.43 24.67
CA GLY A 561 -0.08 -1.27 25.34
C GLY A 561 0.53 -2.15 26.45
N ILE A 562 1.66 -2.79 26.16
CA ILE A 562 2.37 -3.67 27.10
C ILE A 562 2.97 -2.86 28.27
N CYS A 563 3.69 -1.77 28.01
CA CYS A 563 4.25 -0.92 29.07
C CYS A 563 3.16 -0.37 29.99
N ARG A 564 2.01 0.07 29.43
CA ARG A 564 0.86 0.55 30.20
C ARG A 564 0.31 -0.52 31.14
N LEU A 565 0.17 -1.74 30.64
CA LEU A 565 -0.26 -2.90 31.43
C LEU A 565 0.75 -3.22 32.55
N LEU A 566 2.03 -3.32 32.22
CA LEU A 566 3.08 -3.65 33.19
C LEU A 566 3.20 -2.60 34.30
N ASN A 567 3.12 -1.32 33.95
CA ASN A 567 3.10 -0.23 34.93
C ASN A 567 1.85 -0.27 35.83
N SER A 568 0.68 -0.63 35.30
CA SER A 568 -0.56 -0.80 36.08
C SER A 568 -0.45 -1.97 37.08
N VAL A 569 0.15 -3.09 36.66
CA VAL A 569 0.46 -4.22 37.56
C VAL A 569 1.51 -3.81 38.59
N ALA A 570 2.57 -3.11 38.20
CA ALA A 570 3.63 -2.64 39.09
C ALA A 570 3.08 -1.75 40.20
N LEU A 571 2.20 -0.79 39.87
CA LEU A 571 1.52 0.08 40.83
C LEU A 571 0.77 -0.69 41.91
N TRP A 572 0.13 -1.83 41.57
CA TRP A 572 -0.55 -2.67 42.56
C TRP A 572 0.42 -3.51 43.40
N THR A 573 1.51 -4.01 42.81
CA THR A 573 2.47 -4.88 43.51
C THR A 573 3.31 -4.16 44.56
N GLN A 574 3.50 -2.84 44.42
CA GLN A 574 4.23 -2.06 45.41
C GLN A 574 3.39 -1.89 46.69
N ASP A 575 3.93 -2.27 47.83
CA ASP A 575 3.38 -1.88 49.12
C ASP A 575 3.77 -0.41 49.35
N THR A 576 2.80 0.49 49.26
CA THR A 576 2.93 1.92 49.59
C THR A 576 3.24 2.07 51.08
N LEU A 577 4.51 1.88 51.43
CA LEU A 577 5.01 1.83 52.79
C LEU A 577 5.19 3.20 53.46
N ASP A 578 4.83 4.30 52.81
CA ASP A 578 4.87 5.64 53.43
C ASP A 578 3.45 6.16 53.67
N PHE A 579 2.90 5.82 54.85
CA PHE A 579 1.59 6.21 55.37
C PHE A 579 1.34 7.74 55.46
N ALA A 580 2.28 8.58 55.03
CA ALA A 580 2.15 10.03 55.00
C ALA A 580 1.40 10.56 53.75
N ALA A 581 1.31 9.78 52.65
CA ALA A 581 0.82 10.24 51.35
C ALA A 581 -0.41 9.46 50.82
N ALA A 582 -1.33 9.04 51.68
CA ALA A 582 -2.57 8.37 51.26
C ALA A 582 -3.79 9.30 51.40
N LEU A 583 -4.52 9.49 50.29
CA LEU A 583 -5.73 10.30 50.25
C LEU A 583 -6.92 9.57 50.89
N ASP A 584 -7.88 10.34 51.42
CA ASP A 584 -9.18 9.78 51.75
C ASP A 584 -9.91 9.35 50.47
N ILE A 585 -10.58 8.19 50.53
CA ILE A 585 -11.27 7.59 49.38
C ILE A 585 -12.32 8.55 48.81
N LYS A 586 -12.98 9.37 49.65
CA LYS A 586 -13.98 10.33 49.19
C LYS A 586 -13.35 11.48 48.39
N THR A 587 -12.22 12.01 48.85
CA THR A 587 -11.48 13.07 48.15
C THR A 587 -10.99 12.57 46.79
N LEU A 588 -10.34 11.40 46.76
CA LEU A 588 -9.87 10.79 45.52
C LEU A 588 -11.02 10.51 44.55
N SER A 589 -12.13 9.96 45.04
CA SER A 589 -13.33 9.70 44.22
C SER A 589 -13.94 10.98 43.65
N SER A 590 -13.93 12.08 44.41
CA SER A 590 -14.42 13.38 43.93
C SER A 590 -13.59 13.90 42.77
N ILE A 591 -12.25 13.90 42.92
CA ILE A 591 -11.33 14.38 41.87
C ILE A 591 -11.46 13.52 40.60
N LEU A 592 -11.52 12.19 40.77
CA LEU A 592 -11.73 11.25 39.66
C LEU A 592 -13.06 11.49 38.94
N THR A 593 -14.14 11.77 39.69
CA THR A 593 -15.46 12.01 39.11
C THR A 593 -15.49 13.31 38.31
N THR A 594 -14.87 14.39 38.81
CA THR A 594 -14.75 15.65 38.07
C THR A 594 -13.95 15.46 36.77
N PHE A 595 -12.79 14.81 36.84
CA PHE A 595 -11.98 14.51 35.67
C PHE A 595 -12.74 13.68 34.62
N GLU A 596 -13.47 12.65 35.06
CA GLU A 596 -14.31 11.81 34.20
C GLU A 596 -15.40 12.64 33.49
N GLN A 597 -16.11 13.49 34.23
CA GLN A 597 -17.15 14.37 33.67
C GLN A 597 -16.60 15.35 32.65
N ASP A 598 -15.49 16.03 32.95
CA ASP A 598 -14.89 17.02 32.07
C ASP A 598 -14.37 16.37 30.77
N THR A 599 -13.72 15.21 30.88
CA THR A 599 -13.20 14.47 29.72
C THR A 599 -14.32 13.94 28.82
N VAL A 600 -15.40 13.43 29.42
CA VAL A 600 -16.60 12.98 28.68
C VAL A 600 -17.28 14.17 27.99
N ALA A 601 -17.37 15.33 28.65
CA ALA A 601 -17.92 16.54 28.06
C ALA A 601 -17.09 17.05 26.87
N MET A 602 -15.74 17.01 26.96
CA MET A 602 -14.87 17.33 25.82
C MET A 602 -15.09 16.37 24.64
N THR A 603 -15.22 15.08 24.94
CA THR A 603 -15.47 14.05 23.92
C THR A 603 -16.81 14.27 23.24
N GLY A 604 -17.86 14.58 24.01
CA GLY A 604 -19.18 14.93 23.48
C GLY A 604 -19.17 16.14 22.57
N ARG A 605 -18.42 17.21 22.93
CA ARG A 605 -18.25 18.39 22.09
C ARG A 605 -17.58 18.08 20.75
N CYS A 606 -16.51 17.29 20.76
CA CYS A 606 -15.83 16.87 19.53
C CYS A 606 -16.79 16.14 18.58
N VAL A 607 -17.57 15.18 19.12
CA VAL A 607 -18.58 14.44 18.35
C VAL A 607 -19.65 15.36 17.76
N GLN A 608 -20.16 16.32 18.55
CA GLN A 608 -21.13 17.29 18.05
C GLN A 608 -20.57 18.17 16.94
N SER A 609 -19.31 18.62 17.06
CA SER A 609 -18.65 19.40 16.01
C SER A 609 -18.48 18.60 14.71
N LEU A 610 -18.10 17.32 14.80
CA LEU A 610 -18.00 16.42 13.65
C LEU A 610 -19.36 16.26 12.94
N GLN A 611 -20.43 16.05 13.71
CA GLN A 611 -21.80 15.95 13.20
C GLN A 611 -22.24 17.23 12.49
N GLY A 612 -21.99 18.40 13.08
CA GLY A 612 -22.32 19.69 12.46
C GLY A 612 -21.60 19.96 11.15
N SER A 613 -20.32 19.55 11.04
CA SER A 613 -19.58 19.62 9.77
C SER A 613 -20.17 18.69 8.70
N MET A 614 -20.58 17.46 9.06
CA MET A 614 -21.24 16.54 8.13
C MET A 614 -22.60 17.07 7.66
N GLU A 615 -23.43 17.57 8.57
CA GLU A 615 -24.73 18.17 8.22
C GLU A 615 -24.58 19.35 7.25
N THR A 616 -23.57 20.19 7.46
CA THR A 616 -23.27 21.31 6.57
C THR A 616 -22.92 20.83 5.15
N LEU A 617 -22.08 19.79 5.04
CA LEU A 617 -21.74 19.18 3.76
C LEU A 617 -22.97 18.56 3.08
N PHE A 618 -23.79 17.83 3.83
CA PHE A 618 -24.98 17.14 3.29
C PHE A 618 -26.00 18.11 2.71
N ASN A 619 -26.25 19.23 3.40
CA ASN A 619 -27.13 20.29 2.89
C ASN A 619 -26.60 20.92 1.58
N ARG A 620 -25.27 21.08 1.46
CA ARG A 620 -24.65 21.55 0.21
C ARG A 620 -24.80 20.51 -0.91
N MET A 621 -24.61 19.22 -0.61
CA MET A 621 -24.82 18.14 -1.59
C MET A 621 -26.24 18.14 -2.16
N ASP A 622 -27.27 18.31 -1.33
CA ASP A 622 -28.66 18.39 -1.80
C ASP A 622 -28.91 19.55 -2.76
N THR A 623 -28.31 20.70 -2.43
CA THR A 623 -28.40 21.90 -3.27
C THR A 623 -27.76 21.65 -4.64
N PHE A 624 -26.57 21.03 -4.68
CA PHE A 624 -25.86 20.76 -5.92
C PHE A 624 -26.49 19.63 -6.74
N ALA A 625 -27.06 18.61 -6.09
CA ALA A 625 -27.78 17.54 -6.77
C ALA A 625 -29.03 18.10 -7.48
N THR A 626 -29.73 19.02 -6.83
CA THR A 626 -30.85 19.75 -7.43
C THR A 626 -30.39 20.56 -8.65
N ALA A 627 -29.26 21.25 -8.56
CA ALA A 627 -28.70 22.02 -9.69
C ALA A 627 -28.32 21.10 -10.88
N ALA A 628 -27.70 19.96 -10.61
CA ALA A 628 -27.33 18.98 -11.64
C ALA A 628 -28.55 18.36 -12.32
N ASN A 629 -29.59 18.02 -11.54
CA ASN A 629 -30.87 17.55 -12.05
C ASN A 629 -31.48 18.53 -13.08
N LEU A 630 -31.53 19.83 -12.74
CA LEU A 630 -32.08 20.85 -13.64
C LEU A 630 -31.33 20.95 -14.97
N LYS A 631 -30.02 20.64 -15.00
CA LYS A 631 -29.16 20.70 -16.20
C LYS A 631 -29.05 19.37 -16.96
N ALA A 632 -29.44 18.25 -16.36
CA ALA A 632 -29.24 16.92 -16.91
C ALA A 632 -29.87 16.72 -18.29
N ALA A 633 -31.13 17.11 -18.45
CA ALA A 633 -31.85 16.98 -19.72
C ALA A 633 -31.26 17.86 -20.83
N GLU A 634 -30.76 19.05 -20.50
CA GLU A 634 -30.07 19.91 -21.48
C GLU A 634 -28.73 19.29 -21.92
N THR A 635 -28.01 18.69 -20.98
CA THR A 635 -26.73 18.00 -21.22
C THR A 635 -26.93 16.81 -22.15
N ALA A 636 -27.92 15.95 -21.87
CA ALA A 636 -28.25 14.80 -22.73
C ALA A 636 -28.65 15.21 -24.16
N LYS A 637 -29.42 16.31 -24.30
CA LYS A 637 -29.83 16.85 -25.60
C LYS A 637 -28.63 17.26 -26.47
N LYS A 638 -27.53 17.72 -25.87
CA LYS A 638 -26.32 18.16 -26.60
C LYS A 638 -25.59 17.01 -27.27
N TRP A 639 -25.59 15.80 -26.68
CA TRP A 639 -24.86 14.64 -27.23
C TRP A 639 -25.27 14.29 -28.65
N CYS A 640 -26.58 14.34 -28.94
CA CYS A 640 -27.15 14.00 -30.24
C CYS A 640 -27.37 15.21 -31.17
N ALA A 641 -26.88 16.40 -30.79
CA ALA A 641 -26.96 17.58 -31.64
C ALA A 641 -26.10 17.43 -32.91
N ALA A 642 -26.29 18.31 -33.90
CA ALA A 642 -25.39 18.33 -35.05
C ALA A 642 -23.95 18.66 -34.60
N PRO A 643 -22.89 18.08 -35.19
CA PRO A 643 -21.51 18.38 -34.80
C PRO A 643 -21.14 19.86 -34.83
N LYS A 644 -21.72 20.62 -35.77
CA LYS A 644 -21.57 22.09 -35.87
C LYS A 644 -22.17 22.87 -34.69
N LYS A 645 -22.98 22.22 -33.85
CA LYS A 645 -23.62 22.74 -32.64
C LYS A 645 -23.07 22.09 -31.37
N GLY A 646 -21.92 21.42 -31.46
CA GLY A 646 -21.27 20.75 -30.33
C GLY A 646 -21.75 19.33 -30.05
N GLY A 647 -22.52 18.70 -30.96
CA GLY A 647 -22.90 17.30 -30.82
C GLY A 647 -21.90 16.31 -31.39
N ILE A 648 -22.15 15.03 -31.18
CA ILE A 648 -21.17 13.96 -31.44
C ILE A 648 -21.47 13.27 -32.78
N TYR A 649 -20.42 12.87 -33.50
CA TYR A 649 -20.57 12.11 -34.74
C TYR A 649 -21.28 10.76 -34.47
N HIS A 650 -22.20 10.35 -35.36
CA HIS A 650 -23.05 9.18 -35.17
C HIS A 650 -22.29 7.88 -34.83
N SER A 651 -21.16 7.62 -35.51
CA SER A 651 -20.34 6.44 -35.24
C SER A 651 -19.74 6.47 -33.83
N THR A 652 -19.26 7.63 -33.39
CA THR A 652 -18.75 7.84 -32.03
C THR A 652 -19.87 7.72 -31.00
N LEU A 653 -21.02 8.36 -31.25
CA LEU A 653 -22.19 8.33 -30.37
C LEU A 653 -22.69 6.90 -30.14
N LYS A 654 -22.80 6.10 -31.21
CA LYS A 654 -23.19 4.70 -31.13
C LYS A 654 -22.16 3.85 -30.38
N ALA A 655 -20.88 4.10 -30.60
CA ALA A 655 -19.81 3.44 -29.85
C ALA A 655 -19.82 3.80 -28.35
N THR A 656 -20.18 5.04 -27.99
CA THR A 656 -20.34 5.51 -26.61
C THR A 656 -21.54 4.83 -25.92
N PHE A 657 -22.69 4.74 -26.59
CA PHE A 657 -23.86 4.03 -26.03
C PHE A 657 -23.63 2.54 -25.86
N ALA A 658 -22.98 1.89 -26.83
CA ALA A 658 -22.61 0.48 -26.73
C ALA A 658 -21.69 0.17 -25.53
N ARG A 659 -20.96 1.18 -25.03
CA ARG A 659 -20.01 1.06 -23.91
C ARG A 659 -20.48 1.80 -22.66
N ASN A 660 -21.78 1.73 -22.39
CA ASN A 660 -22.39 2.29 -21.18
C ASN A 660 -22.04 3.77 -20.91
N GLY A 661 -21.97 4.56 -21.98
CA GLY A 661 -21.75 6.00 -21.88
C GLY A 661 -20.28 6.43 -21.93
N THR A 662 -19.32 5.51 -22.11
CA THR A 662 -17.88 5.84 -22.13
C THR A 662 -17.19 5.36 -23.41
N TRP A 663 -16.53 6.26 -24.13
CA TRP A 663 -15.72 5.92 -25.31
C TRP A 663 -14.63 6.95 -25.58
N ARG A 664 -13.37 6.52 -25.57
CA ARG A 664 -12.19 7.40 -25.66
C ARG A 664 -12.28 8.49 -24.58
N ASP A 665 -12.17 9.76 -24.97
CA ASP A 665 -12.22 10.91 -24.06
C ASP A 665 -13.67 11.33 -23.70
N LEU A 666 -14.70 10.62 -24.19
CA LEU A 666 -16.10 10.92 -23.91
C LEU A 666 -16.62 10.06 -22.76
N ASN A 667 -17.17 10.70 -21.74
CA ASN A 667 -17.84 10.06 -20.62
C ASN A 667 -19.16 10.79 -20.31
N PHE A 668 -20.28 10.23 -20.74
CA PHE A 668 -21.62 10.80 -20.51
C PHE A 668 -22.02 10.78 -19.03
N ASN A 669 -21.54 9.80 -18.28
CA ASN A 669 -21.80 9.72 -16.84
C ASN A 669 -21.12 10.87 -16.09
N GLU A 670 -19.88 11.21 -16.45
CA GLU A 670 -19.17 12.38 -15.90
C GLU A 670 -19.81 13.70 -16.33
N GLN A 671 -20.22 13.82 -17.59
CA GLN A 671 -20.87 15.05 -18.08
C GLN A 671 -22.20 15.36 -17.36
N LEU A 672 -22.98 14.34 -17.00
CA LEU A 672 -24.18 14.53 -16.18
C LEU A 672 -23.86 15.00 -14.76
N LEU A 673 -22.69 14.63 -14.24
CA LEU A 673 -22.23 14.99 -12.90
C LEU A 673 -21.38 16.27 -12.86
N GLU A 674 -21.01 16.84 -13.99
CA GLU A 674 -20.09 17.98 -14.07
C GLU A 674 -20.57 19.16 -13.19
N GLU A 675 -21.87 19.45 -13.22
CA GLU A 675 -22.49 20.49 -12.39
C GLU A 675 -22.39 20.19 -10.89
N PHE A 676 -22.64 18.94 -10.50
CA PHE A 676 -22.57 18.50 -9.11
C PHE A 676 -21.12 18.50 -8.62
N GLN A 677 -20.23 17.89 -9.40
CA GLN A 677 -18.84 17.72 -9.09
C GLN A 677 -18.15 19.08 -9.00
N SER A 678 -18.24 19.95 -10.01
CA SER A 678 -17.57 21.27 -9.98
C SER A 678 -17.86 22.07 -8.71
N GLN A 679 -19.08 21.98 -8.17
CA GLN A 679 -19.51 22.72 -6.98
C GLN A 679 -19.21 22.02 -5.66
N ILE A 680 -19.30 20.68 -5.59
CA ILE A 680 -19.06 19.94 -4.34
C ILE A 680 -17.58 19.88 -3.95
N HIS A 681 -16.67 20.08 -4.91
CA HIS A 681 -15.23 19.97 -4.70
C HIS A 681 -14.73 20.77 -3.49
N ASP A 682 -14.99 22.07 -3.46
CA ASP A 682 -14.45 22.94 -2.43
C ASP A 682 -15.07 22.69 -1.04
N PRO A 683 -16.41 22.55 -0.90
CA PRO A 683 -17.03 22.12 0.35
C PRO A 683 -16.53 20.78 0.87
N TRP A 684 -16.24 19.83 -0.03
CA TRP A 684 -15.71 18.53 0.34
C TRP A 684 -14.31 18.65 0.93
N VAL A 685 -13.43 19.35 0.21
CA VAL A 685 -12.05 19.62 0.66
C VAL A 685 -12.05 20.38 1.99
N GLU A 686 -12.86 21.42 2.14
CA GLU A 686 -13.04 22.18 3.38
C GLU A 686 -13.39 21.26 4.56
N THR A 687 -14.41 20.41 4.38
CA THR A 687 -14.90 19.52 5.44
C THR A 687 -13.84 18.51 5.88
N PHE A 688 -13.24 17.79 4.93
CA PHE A 688 -12.35 16.66 5.25
C PHE A 688 -10.89 17.05 5.48
N GLN A 689 -10.40 18.13 4.87
CA GLN A 689 -9.00 18.55 4.98
C GLN A 689 -8.80 19.65 6.01
N MET A 690 -9.85 20.39 6.40
CA MET A 690 -9.75 21.47 7.38
C MET A 690 -10.60 21.22 8.62
N ASP A 691 -11.92 21.10 8.48
CA ASP A 691 -12.82 21.10 9.63
C ASP A 691 -12.66 19.86 10.52
N ILE A 692 -12.74 18.65 9.94
CA ILE A 692 -12.60 17.41 10.69
C ILE A 692 -11.23 17.33 11.40
N PRO A 693 -10.08 17.56 10.72
CA PRO A 693 -8.79 17.58 11.39
C PRO A 693 -8.72 18.59 12.53
N LYS A 694 -9.25 19.81 12.31
CA LYS A 694 -9.29 20.88 13.32
C LYS A 694 -10.07 20.45 14.57
N HIS A 695 -11.26 19.87 14.42
CA HIS A 695 -12.07 19.41 15.57
C HIS A 695 -11.33 18.37 16.42
N PHE A 696 -10.58 17.48 15.77
CA PHE A 696 -9.75 16.51 16.47
C PHE A 696 -8.54 17.15 17.16
N ASP A 697 -7.90 18.12 16.53
CA ASP A 697 -6.73 18.81 17.10
C ASP A 697 -7.14 19.69 18.29
N GLU A 698 -8.29 20.37 18.22
CA GLU A 698 -8.88 21.11 19.33
C GLU A 698 -9.23 20.19 20.51
N PHE A 699 -9.82 19.02 20.24
CA PHE A 699 -10.09 18.01 21.26
C PHE A 699 -8.80 17.54 21.93
N LEU A 700 -7.76 17.23 21.15
CA LEU A 700 -6.48 16.76 21.65
C LEU A 700 -5.75 17.85 22.47
N PHE A 701 -5.80 19.10 22.03
CA PHE A 701 -5.26 20.26 22.73
C PHE A 701 -5.99 20.53 24.06
N ALA A 702 -7.27 20.20 24.16
CA ALA A 702 -8.04 20.36 25.39
C ALA A 702 -7.84 19.21 26.39
N VAL A 703 -7.82 17.95 25.93
CA VAL A 703 -7.76 16.78 26.82
C VAL A 703 -6.35 16.48 27.33
N GLN A 704 -5.30 16.74 26.56
CA GLN A 704 -3.93 16.46 27.02
C GLN A 704 -3.52 17.23 28.28
N PRO A 705 -3.74 18.56 28.37
CA PRO A 705 -3.48 19.30 29.60
C PRO A 705 -4.38 18.87 30.76
N MET A 706 -5.61 18.44 30.47
CA MET A 706 -6.55 17.98 31.50
C MET A 706 -6.03 16.75 32.26
N LEU A 707 -5.35 15.83 31.55
CA LEU A 707 -4.70 14.67 32.18
C LEU A 707 -3.60 15.10 33.18
N GLU A 708 -2.79 16.10 32.80
CA GLU A 708 -1.73 16.63 33.65
C GLU A 708 -2.33 17.41 34.84
N GLN A 709 -3.32 18.28 34.59
CA GLN A 709 -4.02 19.04 35.62
C GLN A 709 -4.70 18.14 36.66
N PHE A 710 -5.27 17.02 36.22
CA PHE A 710 -5.79 15.99 37.12
C PHE A 710 -4.70 15.45 38.05
N HIS A 711 -3.53 15.10 37.51
CA HIS A 711 -2.40 14.61 38.31
C HIS A 711 -1.88 15.66 39.29
N GLN A 712 -1.71 16.91 38.83
CA GLN A 712 -1.31 18.02 39.69
C GLN A 712 -2.34 18.27 40.81
N SER A 713 -3.63 18.10 40.52
CA SER A 713 -4.68 18.19 41.54
C SER A 713 -4.52 17.11 42.61
N VAL A 714 -4.18 15.87 42.22
CA VAL A 714 -3.87 14.78 43.16
C VAL A 714 -2.62 15.10 44.00
N LEU A 715 -1.53 15.56 43.37
CA LEU A 715 -0.29 15.95 44.07
C LEU A 715 -0.53 17.05 45.10
N SER A 716 -1.33 18.08 44.76
CA SER A 716 -1.63 19.19 45.65
C SER A 716 -2.32 18.75 46.96
N GLN A 717 -3.10 17.67 46.90
CA GLN A 717 -3.78 17.10 48.06
C GLN A 717 -2.87 16.19 48.90
N LEU A 718 -1.77 15.70 48.32
CA LEU A 718 -0.76 14.88 49.00
C LEU A 718 0.26 15.71 49.78
N GLY A 719 0.32 17.03 49.56
CA GLY A 719 1.10 17.96 50.38
C GLY A 719 2.62 17.93 50.18
N GLY A 720 3.13 17.29 49.13
CA GLY A 720 4.55 17.25 48.78
C GLY A 720 4.96 18.37 47.82
N GLY A 721 6.14 18.98 48.03
CA GLY A 721 6.81 19.85 47.05
C GLY A 721 7.54 19.03 45.96
N GLU A 722 8.00 19.68 44.89
CA GLU A 722 8.68 19.03 43.74
C GLU A 722 9.91 18.16 44.11
N ASP A 723 10.51 18.36 45.28
CA ASP A 723 11.77 17.72 45.69
C ASP A 723 11.61 16.38 46.47
N ASP A 724 10.39 15.95 46.81
CA ASP A 724 10.14 14.75 47.65
C ASP A 724 8.90 13.94 47.18
N GLU A 725 8.77 13.71 45.86
CA GLU A 725 7.64 12.98 45.26
C GLU A 725 7.67 11.47 45.61
N PRO A 726 6.56 10.89 46.13
CA PRO A 726 6.47 9.45 46.34
C PRO A 726 6.64 8.67 45.03
N GLN A 727 7.35 7.54 45.07
CA GLN A 727 7.59 6.70 43.87
C GLN A 727 6.32 6.33 43.08
N ALA A 728 5.20 6.11 43.79
CA ALA A 728 3.91 5.81 43.18
C ALA A 728 3.40 6.99 42.32
N THR A 729 3.64 8.24 42.71
CA THR A 729 3.21 9.40 41.92
C THR A 729 4.07 9.57 40.66
N THR A 730 5.37 9.31 40.74
CA THR A 730 6.23 9.26 39.54
C THR A 730 5.78 8.18 38.55
N GLN A 731 5.39 7.00 39.01
CA GLN A 731 4.81 5.94 38.16
C GLN A 731 3.47 6.33 37.54
N LEU A 732 2.59 6.97 38.31
CA LEU A 732 1.32 7.50 37.80
C LEU A 732 1.55 8.61 36.75
N ARG A 733 2.62 9.40 36.87
CA ARG A 733 3.01 10.37 35.85
C ARG A 733 3.45 9.70 34.54
N GLU A 734 4.21 8.59 34.62
CA GLU A 734 4.56 7.81 33.43
C GLU A 734 3.31 7.25 32.74
N GLN A 735 2.30 6.81 33.50
CA GLN A 735 1.01 6.37 32.95
C GLN A 735 0.32 7.48 32.15
N ILE A 736 0.36 8.73 32.61
CA ILE A 736 -0.22 9.87 31.88
C ILE A 736 0.44 10.03 30.51
N ILE A 737 1.77 9.92 30.44
CA ILE A 737 2.50 10.03 29.18
C ILE A 737 2.04 8.94 28.20
N LEU A 738 1.88 7.70 28.68
CA LEU A 738 1.37 6.58 27.86
C LEU A 738 -0.09 6.78 27.42
N HIS A 739 -0.93 7.38 28.27
CA HIS A 739 -2.31 7.74 27.92
C HIS A 739 -2.37 8.87 26.87
N GLN A 740 -1.53 9.90 27.00
CA GLN A 740 -1.42 10.98 26.01
C GLN A 740 -0.97 10.44 24.64
N GLN A 741 -0.02 9.49 24.63
CA GLN A 741 0.40 8.81 23.39
C GLN A 741 -0.74 7.98 22.78
N SER A 742 -1.48 7.24 23.61
CA SER A 742 -2.66 6.47 23.17
C SER A 742 -3.72 7.38 22.56
N LEU A 743 -3.95 8.56 23.16
CA LEU A 743 -4.90 9.56 22.66
C LEU A 743 -4.47 10.15 21.31
N ARG A 744 -3.19 10.52 21.15
CA ARG A 744 -2.64 10.99 19.85
C ARG A 744 -2.88 9.96 18.76
N ARG A 745 -2.64 8.69 19.06
CA ARG A 745 -2.81 7.60 18.10
C ARG A 745 -4.27 7.38 17.72
N LEU A 746 -5.17 7.37 18.71
CA LEU A 746 -6.61 7.28 18.49
C LEU A 746 -7.09 8.34 17.49
N ILE A 747 -6.63 9.57 17.66
CA ILE A 747 -6.99 10.68 16.77
C ILE A 747 -6.48 10.46 15.34
N VAL A 748 -5.24 9.99 15.17
CA VAL A 748 -4.70 9.64 13.85
C VAL A 748 -5.55 8.54 13.20
N GLU A 749 -5.97 7.52 13.95
CA GLU A 749 -6.85 6.48 13.42
C GLU A 749 -8.22 6.99 13.03
N CYS A 750 -8.85 7.83 13.87
CA CYS A 750 -10.13 8.45 13.54
C CYS A 750 -10.05 9.29 12.26
N LYS A 751 -8.97 10.06 12.08
CA LYS A 751 -8.68 10.79 10.82
C LYS A 751 -8.55 9.82 9.64
N ASN A 752 -7.84 8.70 9.81
CA ASN A 752 -7.68 7.68 8.77
C ASN A 752 -9.01 6.97 8.41
N ASP A 753 -9.85 6.69 9.40
CA ASP A 753 -11.16 6.06 9.20
C ASP A 753 -12.09 7.00 8.40
N PHE A 754 -12.09 8.30 8.71
CA PHE A 754 -12.75 9.31 7.87
C PHE A 754 -12.15 9.40 6.46
N ASN A 755 -10.82 9.36 6.34
CA ASN A 755 -10.15 9.38 5.05
C ASN A 755 -10.56 8.19 4.16
N LYS A 756 -10.74 6.99 4.73
CA LYS A 756 -11.27 5.84 3.98
C LYS A 756 -12.71 6.07 3.54
N ALA A 757 -13.56 6.57 4.45
CA ALA A 757 -14.96 6.82 4.15
C ALA A 757 -15.16 7.88 3.07
N GLN A 758 -14.40 8.98 3.09
CA GLN A 758 -14.50 10.01 2.04
C GLN A 758 -14.09 9.47 0.67
N LYS A 759 -13.07 8.60 0.60
CA LYS A 759 -12.64 7.95 -0.65
C LYS A 759 -13.74 7.03 -1.20
N GLN A 760 -14.49 6.37 -0.33
CA GLN A 760 -15.62 5.57 -0.79
C GLN A 760 -16.76 6.49 -1.26
N ALA A 761 -17.13 7.47 -0.45
CA ALA A 761 -18.27 8.34 -0.69
C ALA A 761 -18.12 9.23 -1.94
N ASN A 762 -16.94 9.80 -2.20
CA ASN A 762 -16.71 10.68 -3.35
C ASN A 762 -16.91 9.98 -4.72
N ARG A 763 -16.91 8.64 -4.75
CA ARG A 763 -17.05 7.82 -5.97
C ARG A 763 -18.45 7.25 -6.20
N GLU A 764 -19.31 7.21 -5.18
CA GLU A 764 -20.68 6.70 -5.30
C GLU A 764 -21.53 7.42 -6.37
N PRO A 765 -21.47 8.77 -6.53
CA PRO A 765 -22.33 9.46 -7.50
C PRO A 765 -22.15 8.94 -8.93
N GLN A 766 -20.91 8.66 -9.34
CA GLN A 766 -20.61 8.15 -10.68
C GLN A 766 -21.16 6.74 -10.89
N ARG A 767 -21.04 5.86 -9.88
CA ARG A 767 -21.59 4.50 -9.93
C ARG A 767 -23.12 4.52 -10.09
N ILE A 768 -23.78 5.43 -9.40
CA ILE A 768 -25.24 5.57 -9.42
C ILE A 768 -25.71 6.08 -10.77
N VAL A 769 -25.09 7.14 -11.30
CA VAL A 769 -25.41 7.66 -12.63
C VAL A 769 -25.22 6.58 -13.69
N LEU A 770 -24.09 5.86 -13.67
CA LEU A 770 -23.86 4.73 -14.58
C LEU A 770 -24.98 3.69 -14.49
N THR A 771 -25.32 3.25 -13.28
CA THR A 771 -26.36 2.23 -13.05
C THR A 771 -27.72 2.70 -13.58
N ARG A 772 -28.09 3.96 -13.33
CA ARG A 772 -29.37 4.53 -13.75
C ARG A 772 -29.43 4.84 -15.26
N MET A 773 -28.30 5.15 -15.87
CA MET A 773 -28.20 5.48 -17.29
C MET A 773 -28.05 4.25 -18.20
N THR A 774 -27.54 3.13 -17.68
CA THR A 774 -27.31 1.89 -18.45
C THR A 774 -28.52 1.47 -19.30
N PRO A 775 -29.77 1.41 -18.78
CA PRO A 775 -30.93 1.05 -19.60
C PRO A 775 -31.19 2.01 -20.77
N GLY A 776 -30.96 3.31 -20.55
CA GLY A 776 -31.10 4.33 -21.60
C GLY A 776 -30.04 4.19 -22.70
N TYR A 777 -28.82 3.81 -22.32
CA TYR A 777 -27.75 3.51 -23.27
C TYR A 777 -28.04 2.26 -24.10
N GLU A 778 -28.53 1.19 -23.48
CA GLU A 778 -28.96 -0.04 -24.15
C GLU A 778 -30.07 0.23 -25.17
N GLU A 779 -31.08 1.02 -24.78
CA GLU A 779 -32.18 1.37 -25.68
C GLU A 779 -31.70 2.21 -26.88
N CYS A 780 -30.75 3.11 -26.66
CA CYS A 780 -30.13 3.89 -27.73
C CYS A 780 -29.26 3.02 -28.66
N ASN A 781 -28.50 2.07 -28.10
CA ASN A 781 -27.66 1.16 -28.87
C ASN A 781 -28.48 0.27 -29.83
N SER A 782 -29.67 -0.16 -29.40
CA SER A 782 -30.61 -0.95 -30.21
C SER A 782 -31.16 -0.21 -31.44
N GLN A 783 -30.96 1.10 -31.56
CA GLN A 783 -31.46 1.88 -32.69
C GLN A 783 -30.62 1.69 -33.97
N SER A 784 -31.29 1.37 -35.07
CA SER A 784 -30.66 1.16 -36.39
C SER A 784 -31.51 1.76 -37.53
N GLY A 785 -30.94 1.88 -38.72
CA GLY A 785 -31.64 2.33 -39.93
C GLY A 785 -31.87 3.85 -40.05
N LYS A 786 -32.70 4.25 -41.02
CA LYS A 786 -32.96 5.68 -41.32
C LYS A 786 -33.62 6.37 -40.13
N GLY A 787 -33.09 7.52 -39.74
CA GLY A 787 -33.57 8.31 -38.60
C GLY A 787 -33.10 7.81 -37.22
N ALA A 788 -32.14 6.89 -37.15
CA ALA A 788 -31.63 6.34 -35.89
C ALA A 788 -31.12 7.41 -34.91
N VAL A 789 -30.37 8.42 -35.37
CA VAL A 789 -29.88 9.53 -34.51
C VAL A 789 -31.02 10.29 -33.84
N SER A 790 -32.09 10.60 -34.58
CA SER A 790 -33.24 11.30 -34.01
C SER A 790 -34.01 10.45 -33.00
N ARG A 791 -34.10 9.13 -33.24
CA ARG A 791 -34.69 8.20 -32.25
C ARG A 791 -33.81 8.08 -31.02
N MET A 792 -32.50 7.93 -31.17
CA MET A 792 -31.54 7.91 -30.06
C MET A 792 -31.65 9.18 -29.21
N GLN A 793 -31.73 10.36 -29.85
CA GLN A 793 -31.89 11.62 -29.13
C GLN A 793 -33.17 11.66 -28.29
N MET A 794 -34.30 11.22 -28.87
CA MET A 794 -35.57 11.15 -28.16
C MET A 794 -35.46 10.19 -26.97
N LYS A 795 -34.99 8.95 -27.21
CA LYS A 795 -34.84 7.93 -26.17
C LYS A 795 -33.94 8.34 -25.03
N ILE A 796 -32.74 8.88 -25.31
CA ILE A 796 -31.83 9.27 -24.24
C ILE A 796 -32.34 10.48 -23.44
N THR A 797 -33.05 11.40 -24.11
CA THR A 797 -33.62 12.57 -23.43
C THR A 797 -34.80 12.17 -22.56
N ASP A 798 -35.72 11.34 -23.08
CA ASP A 798 -36.87 10.83 -22.35
C ASP A 798 -36.39 10.01 -21.14
N HIS A 799 -35.43 9.11 -21.33
CA HIS A 799 -34.85 8.32 -20.24
C HIS A 799 -34.24 9.21 -19.14
N VAL A 800 -33.48 10.23 -19.51
CA VAL A 800 -32.91 11.18 -18.53
C VAL A 800 -34.01 11.97 -17.83
N ASP A 801 -35.03 12.44 -18.54
CA ASP A 801 -36.16 13.16 -17.93
C ASP A 801 -36.95 12.27 -16.96
N ASP A 802 -37.10 10.97 -17.27
CA ASP A 802 -37.81 10.00 -16.43
C ASP A 802 -37.01 9.60 -15.18
N CYS A 803 -35.67 9.52 -15.24
CA CYS A 803 -34.85 9.02 -14.14
C CYS A 803 -34.05 10.07 -13.36
N LYS A 804 -33.93 11.32 -13.84
CA LYS A 804 -33.06 12.34 -13.20
C LYS A 804 -33.39 12.61 -11.73
N ASP A 805 -34.66 12.64 -11.35
CA ASP A 805 -35.06 12.93 -9.96
C ASP A 805 -34.52 11.87 -9.01
N GLU A 806 -34.78 10.60 -9.29
CA GLU A 806 -34.29 9.48 -8.49
C GLU A 806 -32.76 9.33 -8.62
N MET A 807 -32.19 9.56 -9.80
CA MET A 807 -30.76 9.44 -10.07
C MET A 807 -29.95 10.44 -9.23
N PHE A 808 -30.29 11.74 -9.25
CA PHE A 808 -29.54 12.74 -8.50
C PHE A 808 -29.87 12.72 -7.00
N THR A 809 -31.08 12.33 -6.61
CA THR A 809 -31.40 12.08 -5.19
C THR A 809 -30.54 10.95 -4.65
N SER A 810 -30.49 9.82 -5.36
CA SER A 810 -29.65 8.67 -4.96
C SER A 810 -28.17 9.05 -4.96
N ALA A 811 -27.71 9.82 -5.97
CA ALA A 811 -26.33 10.28 -6.08
C ALA A 811 -25.91 11.21 -4.93
N ALA A 812 -26.86 11.86 -4.26
CA ALA A 812 -26.61 12.62 -3.05
C ALA A 812 -26.70 11.76 -1.78
N GLU A 813 -27.72 10.89 -1.66
CA GLU A 813 -27.99 10.12 -0.43
C GLU A 813 -26.96 9.01 -0.15
N GLU A 814 -26.55 8.23 -1.15
CA GLU A 814 -25.63 7.11 -0.94
C GLU A 814 -24.26 7.54 -0.37
N PRO A 815 -23.61 8.63 -0.85
CA PRO A 815 -22.43 9.16 -0.17
C PRO A 815 -22.73 9.62 1.27
N LYS A 816 -23.90 10.20 1.55
CA LYS A 816 -24.27 10.62 2.92
C LYS A 816 -24.38 9.43 3.85
N ASP A 817 -24.93 8.31 3.39
CA ASP A 817 -25.05 7.08 4.18
C ASP A 817 -23.67 6.51 4.53
N VAL A 818 -22.74 6.48 3.58
CA VAL A 818 -21.35 6.07 3.82
C VAL A 818 -20.69 6.98 4.87
N LEU A 819 -20.83 8.30 4.72
CA LEU A 819 -20.21 9.28 5.62
C LEU A 819 -20.86 9.29 7.02
N SER A 820 -22.18 9.13 7.11
CA SER A 820 -22.91 9.05 8.38
C SER A 820 -22.55 7.79 9.15
N ASN A 821 -22.39 6.67 8.46
CA ASN A 821 -21.91 5.44 9.08
C ASN A 821 -20.48 5.60 9.61
N ALA A 822 -19.61 6.25 8.85
CA ALA A 822 -18.24 6.52 9.28
C ALA A 822 -18.19 7.47 10.49
N GLU A 823 -18.96 8.57 10.47
CA GLU A 823 -19.10 9.48 11.61
C GLU A 823 -19.53 8.72 12.86
N ARG A 824 -20.60 7.92 12.76
CA ARG A 824 -21.10 7.13 13.88
C ARG A 824 -20.04 6.18 14.43
N MET A 825 -19.36 5.44 13.56
CA MET A 825 -18.31 4.51 13.95
C MET A 825 -17.13 5.21 14.62
N VAL A 826 -16.68 6.33 14.08
CA VAL A 826 -15.58 7.13 14.63
C VAL A 826 -15.99 7.74 15.98
N SER A 827 -17.20 8.26 16.10
CA SER A 827 -17.75 8.81 17.34
C SER A 827 -17.89 7.75 18.43
N GLU A 828 -18.34 6.53 18.10
CA GLU A 828 -18.37 5.40 19.04
C GLU A 828 -16.97 4.94 19.45
N LYS A 829 -16.03 4.86 18.49
CA LYS A 829 -14.63 4.51 18.75
C LYS A 829 -13.96 5.52 19.67
N LEU A 830 -14.13 6.82 19.42
CA LEU A 830 -13.60 7.90 20.25
C LEU A 830 -14.14 7.81 21.69
N LYS A 831 -15.46 7.70 21.86
CA LYS A 831 -16.10 7.54 23.19
C LYS A 831 -15.59 6.30 23.92
N THR A 832 -15.49 5.17 23.22
CA THR A 832 -15.08 3.89 23.80
C THR A 832 -13.62 3.92 24.25
N GLU A 833 -12.70 4.39 23.41
CA GLU A 833 -11.28 4.41 23.73
C GLU A 833 -10.92 5.47 24.79
N VAL A 834 -11.56 6.64 24.76
CA VAL A 834 -11.43 7.63 25.85
C VAL A 834 -11.99 7.07 27.16
N GLY A 835 -13.14 6.38 27.11
CA GLY A 835 -13.70 5.69 28.29
C GLY A 835 -12.76 4.64 28.88
N LYS A 836 -12.06 3.87 28.05
CA LYS A 836 -11.03 2.91 28.49
C LYS A 836 -9.85 3.61 29.19
N ILE A 837 -9.42 4.77 28.69
CA ILE A 837 -8.36 5.58 29.34
C ILE A 837 -8.83 6.02 30.73
N ILE A 838 -10.03 6.60 30.83
CA ILE A 838 -10.61 7.05 32.11
C ILE A 838 -10.70 5.87 33.10
N GLN A 839 -11.21 4.72 32.65
CA GLN A 839 -11.33 3.53 33.50
C GLN A 839 -9.97 3.02 34.00
N THR A 840 -8.95 3.03 33.13
CA THR A 840 -7.58 2.62 33.50
C THR A 840 -7.00 3.57 34.54
N MET A 841 -7.09 4.89 34.32
CA MET A 841 -6.62 5.89 35.27
C MET A 841 -7.33 5.79 36.62
N ARG A 842 -8.66 5.61 36.60
CA ARG A 842 -9.45 5.39 37.82
C ARG A 842 -8.95 4.20 38.61
N SER A 843 -8.71 3.07 37.93
CA SER A 843 -8.16 1.87 38.54
C SER A 843 -6.77 2.13 39.12
N ASP A 844 -5.85 2.69 38.33
CA ASP A 844 -4.44 2.88 38.73
C ASP A 844 -4.30 3.82 39.93
N TYR A 845 -5.00 4.95 39.92
CA TYR A 845 -4.98 5.90 41.04
C TYR A 845 -5.64 5.34 42.30
N THR A 846 -6.74 4.59 42.15
CA THR A 846 -7.39 3.93 43.30
C THR A 846 -6.48 2.85 43.87
N LEU A 847 -5.86 2.03 43.01
CA LEU A 847 -4.98 0.96 43.45
C LEU A 847 -3.74 1.52 44.18
N ALA A 848 -3.18 2.63 43.70
CA ALA A 848 -1.98 3.24 44.24
C ALA A 848 -2.22 4.07 45.51
N LEU A 849 -3.30 4.85 45.58
CA LEU A 849 -3.46 5.90 46.60
C LEU A 849 -4.59 5.66 47.62
N ALA A 850 -5.48 4.68 47.41
CA ALA A 850 -6.58 4.41 48.34
C ALA A 850 -6.08 3.69 49.61
N LYS A 851 -6.50 4.17 50.79
CA LYS A 851 -6.22 3.52 52.07
C LYS A 851 -6.89 2.14 52.16
N ARG A 852 -6.12 1.07 52.40
CA ARG A 852 -6.62 -0.32 52.55
C ARG A 852 -6.45 -0.88 53.95
N GLU A 853 -7.45 -1.65 54.40
CA GLU A 853 -7.43 -2.42 55.65
C GLU A 853 -6.33 -3.51 55.67
N GLU A 854 -5.83 -3.84 56.85
CA GLU A 854 -4.69 -4.73 57.05
C GLU A 854 -5.01 -6.22 56.76
N SER A 855 -6.27 -6.63 56.90
CA SER A 855 -6.78 -7.97 56.57
C SER A 855 -6.71 -8.26 55.07
N ALA A 856 -7.08 -7.29 54.23
CA ALA A 856 -7.05 -7.40 52.78
C ALA A 856 -5.62 -7.58 52.23
N ARG A 857 -4.62 -6.94 52.85
CA ARG A 857 -3.21 -7.03 52.42
C ARG A 857 -2.63 -8.43 52.55
N ARG A 858 -3.05 -9.21 53.55
CA ARG A 858 -2.56 -10.58 53.76
C ARG A 858 -3.00 -11.53 52.65
N GLU A 859 -4.20 -11.33 52.11
CA GLU A 859 -4.74 -12.15 51.03
C GLU A 859 -4.12 -11.79 49.66
N GLU A 860 -3.61 -10.57 49.52
CA GLU A 860 -2.91 -10.09 48.32
C GLU A 860 -1.45 -10.59 48.20
N ALA A 861 -0.77 -10.82 49.33
CA ALA A 861 0.69 -11.00 49.40
C ALA A 861 1.24 -12.08 48.44
N ALA A 862 0.62 -13.27 48.41
CA ALA A 862 1.09 -14.37 47.55
C ALA A 862 0.94 -14.08 46.04
N PHE A 863 -0.10 -13.31 45.67
CA PHE A 863 -0.29 -12.90 44.28
C PHE A 863 0.66 -11.77 43.88
N LYS A 864 0.95 -10.84 44.81
CA LYS A 864 1.96 -9.78 44.59
C LYS A 864 3.34 -10.40 44.35
N GLU A 865 3.75 -11.36 45.17
CA GLU A 865 5.03 -12.07 45.00
C GLU A 865 5.12 -12.76 43.62
N SER A 866 4.04 -13.44 43.21
CA SER A 866 3.97 -14.07 41.88
C SER A 866 4.09 -13.05 40.74
N MET A 867 3.47 -11.86 40.89
CA MET A 867 3.54 -10.80 39.88
C MET A 867 4.93 -10.14 39.82
N VAL A 868 5.59 -9.93 40.97
CA VAL A 868 6.93 -9.34 41.01
C VAL A 868 7.92 -10.17 40.21
N ILE A 869 7.86 -11.50 40.30
CA ILE A 869 8.70 -12.41 39.50
C ILE A 869 8.49 -12.19 37.99
N VAL A 870 7.25 -12.00 37.55
CA VAL A 870 6.96 -11.74 36.12
C VAL A 870 7.43 -10.35 35.71
N LEU A 871 7.27 -9.35 36.57
CA LEU A 871 7.76 -7.99 36.30
C LEU A 871 9.29 -7.93 36.21
N GLU A 872 10.01 -8.74 36.99
CA GLU A 872 11.48 -8.88 36.88
C GLU A 872 11.92 -9.40 35.52
N LEU A 873 11.16 -10.34 34.91
CA LEU A 873 11.42 -10.78 33.54
C LEU A 873 11.24 -9.67 32.50
N ALA A 874 10.44 -8.65 32.83
CA ALA A 874 10.21 -7.48 32.01
C ALA A 874 11.28 -6.38 32.18
N GLN A 875 12.31 -6.60 33.01
CA GLN A 875 13.40 -5.63 33.22
C GLN A 875 14.04 -5.06 31.93
N PRO A 876 14.17 -5.80 30.81
CA PRO A 876 14.66 -5.23 29.55
C PRO A 876 13.76 -4.12 28.93
N LEU A 877 12.55 -3.92 29.47
CA LEU A 877 11.62 -2.85 29.08
C LEU A 877 11.65 -1.66 30.07
N VAL A 878 12.48 -1.75 31.12
CA VAL A 878 12.76 -0.67 32.07
C VAL A 878 13.93 0.14 31.52
N ASN A 879 13.72 1.46 31.37
CA ASN A 879 14.67 2.42 30.79
C ASN A 879 15.33 1.90 29.50
#